data_AF-A0A2E7RQ57-F1
#
_entry.id   AF-A0A2E7RQ57-F1
#
_cell.length_a   1.000
_cell.length_b   1.000
_cell.length_c   1.000
_cell.angle_alpha   90.00
_cell.angle_beta   90.00
_cell.angle_gamma   90.00
#
_symmetry.space_group_name_H-M   'P 1'
#
loop_
_entity.id
_entity.type
_entity.pdbx_description
1 polymer ?
#
loop_
_entity_poly.entity_id
_entity_poly.type
_entity_poly.pdbx_seq_one_letter_code
_entity_poly.pdbx_strand_id
1 'polypeptide(L)'
;IKEATEQNMEESVASMKRGDRPSSPSPIWRESTLKKISFGNKDIAKTLNEVAKGVSEKLFSQQSTISGLQKKFTPDEFKDLIIAQMDEIQSAMVAGRDDFAKAIQNYLNGKATNYIHYMHDGTSLRTVTPATRHAMNLVLLNLAEQINSIAVASSDLPKGARTLRQDDQIIDLMKVLTIEQKKSAYMAGNTLLQNKNAMADSFVKDMVNQEIASITEEATKYFDELRRVKKTMGKEAAKTFQEIHRLSGGVVRHYDSINNFLMAKRTLNPYRMIAGTTVDGVKVRPRINDELASVYYNSLLSAPKTFVKAVASTNMIAIMRPLNAYIGAMLPGGSRADAVIAAAMLDSTGRAFAEGLQAFKHNWDLAVNKGKGQVYSGKFDVAKDIEDWQKLNTYYTEFSGKADSFGYHALNTVVNFNRSPFSRYSTTIMGSGDALARTIIGRHEMRMRAARQAIADGADLKDVRKIAAETEENFRKEIFTKNQDNQFIVTDQAATLAGNEAALTTALPGNVAAFQTLQNIPVVGQFFFPFMRTGYNALRLTYSHTVLETLSKKYDDIVNVSKTNPSVLKQYGIKPEDVDFHRGMMKGRIAAGTSLMTMVGIMAMSGMVTGDLPPDRETRELWKANGIMPNSFKLPTGGYVSYREMEPFNTLFALAANVFTNQHVLGEDIFDDLTQKITFMFGSVLIDKSMLAGVDDLVTLFNANSSGGPVQRLAARLGRSAIPYSSLSRALSDVIQANQVEANSIAEMIIQRDLVFKAALPPKYDILGKDRSGKPYVASPVNPFLRALNFISPVTIGYTEGDPVKEALFEIGYNIPQEISYFEGEPLTSREKSELQRYMATDTQFRAALEQIVSNPQWQKQVKDYKAAGILNRDNYKVNATPFYQQIREQFIAVKARAMSQMLAENEKLRSRVELRRARLAQTSSGYYNKINELKKHGI
;
A
#
# COMPACT_ATOMS: atom_id res chain seq x y z
N ILE A 1 26.59 22.78 1.29
CA ILE A 1 26.88 21.48 1.97
C ILE A 1 28.17 20.88 1.44
N LYS A 2 28.21 20.48 0.17
CA LYS A 2 29.43 19.98 -0.48
C LYS A 2 30.59 20.97 -0.31
N GLU A 3 30.41 22.23 -0.70
CA GLU A 3 31.41 23.29 -0.47
C GLU A 3 31.83 23.47 0.99
N ALA A 4 30.92 23.56 1.96
CA ALA A 4 31.30 23.78 3.37
C ALA A 4 31.95 22.55 4.03
N THR A 5 31.56 21.33 3.62
CA THR A 5 32.19 20.09 4.10
C THR A 5 33.55 19.88 3.42
N GLU A 6 33.65 20.23 2.14
CA GLU A 6 34.90 20.27 1.37
C GLU A 6 35.84 21.32 1.95
N GLN A 7 35.37 22.53 2.23
CA GLN A 7 36.14 23.64 2.82
C GLN A 7 36.60 23.33 4.24
N ASN A 8 35.77 22.68 5.07
CA ASN A 8 36.18 22.24 6.42
C ASN A 8 37.17 21.06 6.38
N MET A 9 37.02 20.13 5.43
CA MET A 9 38.01 19.05 5.20
C MET A 9 39.31 19.62 4.63
N GLU A 10 39.22 20.58 3.72
CA GLU A 10 40.34 21.31 3.13
C GLU A 10 41.06 22.16 4.18
N GLU A 11 40.36 22.85 5.07
CA GLU A 11 40.94 23.63 6.18
C GLU A 11 41.60 22.74 7.22
N SER A 12 40.99 21.59 7.55
CA SER A 12 41.55 20.61 8.49
C SER A 12 42.82 19.95 7.93
N VAL A 13 42.81 19.59 6.64
CA VAL A 13 43.97 19.02 5.94
C VAL A 13 45.02 20.09 5.63
N ALA A 14 44.63 21.31 5.30
CA ALA A 14 45.54 22.44 5.09
C ALA A 14 46.17 22.91 6.40
N SER A 15 45.45 22.85 7.52
CA SER A 15 46.01 23.06 8.86
C SER A 15 47.08 22.00 9.19
N MET A 16 46.79 20.72 8.92
CA MET A 16 47.79 19.65 9.04
C MET A 16 49.01 19.84 8.12
N LYS A 17 48.82 20.31 6.88
CA LYS A 17 49.92 20.53 5.91
C LYS A 17 50.73 21.81 6.18
N ARG A 18 50.19 22.80 6.90
CA ARG A 18 50.84 24.11 7.17
C ARG A 18 51.77 24.12 8.38
N GLY A 19 51.84 23.05 9.16
CA GLY A 19 52.87 22.91 10.20
C GLY A 19 52.64 23.76 11.46
N ASP A 20 51.43 24.26 11.70
CA ASP A 20 51.04 24.74 13.02
C ASP A 20 51.02 23.54 13.98
N ARG A 21 51.86 23.60 15.02
CA ARG A 21 52.46 22.43 15.70
C ARG A 21 51.75 22.07 17.03
N PRO A 22 51.88 20.81 17.58
CA PRO A 22 53.21 20.22 17.73
C PRO A 22 53.39 18.70 17.54
N SER A 23 54.32 18.41 16.61
CA SER A 23 55.32 17.32 16.60
C SER A 23 54.81 15.88 16.43
N SER A 24 55.27 15.10 15.46
CA SER A 24 56.62 15.01 14.91
C SER A 24 56.57 14.32 13.54
N PRO A 25 57.62 14.52 12.72
CA PRO A 25 57.76 13.86 11.43
C PRO A 25 58.07 12.39 11.64
N SER A 26 57.07 11.51 11.52
CA SER A 26 57.30 10.06 11.48
C SER A 26 56.13 9.36 10.79
N PRO A 27 56.30 8.09 10.35
CA PRO A 27 55.37 7.40 9.47
C PRO A 27 53.94 7.34 9.99
N ILE A 28 53.03 7.08 9.05
CA ILE A 28 51.57 6.88 9.11
C ILE A 28 51.09 6.08 10.34
N TRP A 29 51.97 5.31 10.99
CA TRP A 29 51.90 5.03 12.41
C TRP A 29 53.30 5.08 13.01
N ARG A 30 53.48 5.71 14.18
CA ARG A 30 54.60 5.32 15.05
C ARG A 30 54.21 4.03 15.75
N GLU A 31 55.15 3.11 15.92
CA GLU A 31 54.96 1.93 16.77
C GLU A 31 54.48 2.36 18.17
N SER A 32 54.92 3.53 18.67
CA SER A 32 54.42 4.13 19.91
C SER A 32 52.94 4.49 19.89
N THR A 33 52.38 4.95 18.76
CA THR A 33 50.99 5.38 18.64
C THR A 33 50.09 4.17 18.48
N LEU A 34 50.49 3.22 17.65
CA LEU A 34 49.84 1.91 17.51
C LEU A 34 49.86 1.16 18.85
N LYS A 35 50.97 1.20 19.59
CA LYS A 35 51.14 0.63 20.93
C LYS A 35 50.37 1.39 22.01
N LYS A 36 50.17 2.70 21.89
CA LYS A 36 49.27 3.47 22.79
C LYS A 36 47.82 3.11 22.55
N ILE A 37 47.41 3.09 21.28
CA ILE A 37 46.05 2.80 20.83
C ILE A 37 45.67 1.35 21.12
N SER A 38 46.56 0.39 20.86
CA SER A 38 46.35 -1.03 21.13
C SER A 38 46.75 -1.42 22.56
N PHE A 39 47.22 -0.46 23.37
CA PHE A 39 47.82 -0.67 24.69
C PHE A 39 48.93 -1.75 24.70
N GLY A 40 49.58 -1.96 23.55
CA GLY A 40 50.64 -2.96 23.36
C GLY A 40 50.18 -4.33 22.87
N ASN A 41 48.88 -4.53 22.67
CA ASN A 41 48.34 -5.76 22.08
C ASN A 41 48.51 -5.76 20.55
N LYS A 42 49.14 -6.82 20.00
CA LYS A 42 49.46 -6.93 18.58
C LYS A 42 48.26 -7.31 17.70
N ASP A 43 47.27 -8.00 18.25
CA ASP A 43 46.07 -8.42 17.50
C ASP A 43 45.09 -7.25 17.37
N ILE A 44 44.87 -6.49 18.45
CA ILE A 44 44.07 -5.26 18.44
C ILE A 44 44.68 -4.22 17.49
N ALA A 45 46.01 -4.11 17.50
CA ALA A 45 46.77 -3.29 16.56
C ALA A 45 46.47 -3.63 15.09
N LYS A 46 46.37 -4.93 14.78
CA LYS A 46 46.07 -5.43 13.44
C LYS A 46 44.60 -5.17 13.07
N THR A 47 43.65 -5.49 13.94
CA THR A 47 42.22 -5.25 13.69
C THR A 47 41.92 -3.77 13.47
N LEU A 48 42.48 -2.87 14.30
CA LEU A 48 42.26 -1.44 14.15
C LEU A 48 42.79 -0.89 12.82
N ASN A 49 43.92 -1.42 12.34
CA ASN A 49 44.45 -1.06 11.04
C ASN A 49 43.57 -1.58 9.89
N GLU A 50 43.04 -2.81 10.00
CA GLU A 50 42.11 -3.39 9.02
C GLU A 50 40.76 -2.66 8.97
N VAL A 51 40.20 -2.29 10.13
CA VAL A 51 38.93 -1.53 10.20
C VAL A 51 39.12 -0.10 9.71
N ALA A 52 40.18 0.61 10.12
CA ALA A 52 40.44 1.95 9.62
C ALA A 52 40.65 1.96 8.10
N LYS A 53 41.37 0.96 7.57
CA LYS A 53 41.55 0.73 6.14
C LYS A 53 40.21 0.45 5.45
N GLY A 54 39.38 -0.44 6.00
CA GLY A 54 38.07 -0.79 5.45
C GLY A 54 37.04 0.35 5.50
N VAL A 55 37.08 1.21 6.53
CA VAL A 55 36.24 2.41 6.64
C VAL A 55 36.66 3.44 5.59
N SER A 56 37.97 3.67 5.44
CA SER A 56 38.50 4.55 4.39
C SER A 56 38.16 3.99 2.99
N GLU A 57 38.49 2.73 2.69
CA GLU A 57 38.20 2.09 1.41
C GLU A 57 36.70 2.09 1.07
N LYS A 58 35.81 1.86 2.03
CA LYS A 58 34.35 1.98 1.82
C LYS A 58 33.90 3.41 1.53
N LEU A 59 34.45 4.40 2.24
CA LEU A 59 34.10 5.81 2.03
C LEU A 59 34.66 6.34 0.70
N PHE A 60 35.84 5.89 0.26
CA PHE A 60 36.42 6.22 -1.04
C PHE A 60 35.83 5.41 -2.21
N SER A 61 35.37 4.18 -1.98
CA SER A 61 34.64 3.41 -3.01
C SER A 61 33.18 3.87 -3.17
N GLN A 62 32.53 4.34 -2.10
CA GLN A 62 31.22 4.99 -2.16
C GLN A 62 31.28 6.43 -2.71
N GLN A 63 32.48 6.98 -2.89
CA GLN A 63 32.75 8.32 -3.43
C GLN A 63 32.45 8.47 -4.93
N SER A 64 32.04 7.40 -5.62
CA SER A 64 31.34 7.51 -6.92
C SER A 64 30.05 8.34 -6.86
N THR A 65 29.59 8.73 -5.65
CA THR A 65 28.48 9.67 -5.44
C THR A 65 28.85 11.04 -4.87
N ILE A 66 30.13 11.34 -4.60
CA ILE A 66 30.60 12.70 -4.27
C ILE A 66 31.43 13.22 -5.43
N SER A 67 30.77 13.42 -6.57
CA SER A 67 31.37 13.99 -7.78
C SER A 67 31.61 15.49 -7.58
N GLY A 68 32.83 15.83 -7.17
CA GLY A 68 33.43 17.14 -7.43
C GLY A 68 34.07 17.83 -6.23
N LEU A 69 34.90 17.08 -5.50
CA LEU A 69 35.94 17.67 -4.66
C LEU A 69 36.86 18.53 -5.55
N GLN A 70 37.20 19.75 -5.14
CA GLN A 70 38.17 20.59 -5.87
C GLN A 70 39.60 19.99 -5.81
N LYS A 71 39.91 19.15 -4.81
CA LYS A 71 41.09 18.27 -4.78
C LYS A 71 40.71 16.83 -4.40
N LYS A 72 41.20 15.86 -5.16
CA LYS A 72 41.08 14.43 -4.82
C LYS A 72 41.91 14.15 -3.56
N PHE A 73 41.25 13.83 -2.45
CA PHE A 73 41.91 13.27 -1.28
C PHE A 73 42.28 11.81 -1.53
N THR A 74 43.36 11.34 -0.93
CA THR A 74 43.69 9.90 -0.93
C THR A 74 42.99 9.19 0.24
N PRO A 75 42.67 7.88 0.11
CA PRO A 75 42.23 7.05 1.23
C PRO A 75 43.13 7.16 2.47
N ASP A 76 44.43 7.38 2.27
CA ASP A 76 45.40 7.51 3.33
C ASP A 76 45.27 8.85 4.08
N GLU A 77 45.11 9.98 3.39
CA GLU A 77 44.95 11.31 4.04
C GLU A 77 43.69 11.39 4.94
N PHE A 78 42.60 10.74 4.55
CA PHE A 78 41.37 10.71 5.34
C PHE A 78 41.44 9.70 6.49
N LYS A 79 42.11 8.57 6.26
CA LYS A 79 42.46 7.61 7.31
C LYS A 79 43.29 8.31 8.39
N ASP A 80 44.28 9.11 7.99
CA ASP A 80 45.15 9.86 8.90
C ASP A 80 44.36 10.89 9.73
N LEU A 81 43.41 11.59 9.11
CA LEU A 81 42.50 12.52 9.81
C LEU A 81 41.62 11.79 10.86
N ILE A 82 41.05 10.63 10.50
CA ILE A 82 40.27 9.81 11.44
C ILE A 82 41.16 9.32 12.58
N ILE A 83 42.38 8.88 12.29
CA ILE A 83 43.33 8.38 13.29
C ILE A 83 43.79 9.50 14.23
N ALA A 84 44.10 10.69 13.71
CA ALA A 84 44.50 11.84 14.53
C ALA A 84 43.38 12.24 15.50
N GLN A 85 42.14 12.29 15.02
CA GLN A 85 40.99 12.57 15.88
C GLN A 85 40.72 11.41 16.86
N MET A 86 41.00 10.16 16.46
CA MET A 86 40.92 9.00 17.35
C MET A 86 41.95 9.07 18.47
N ASP A 87 43.18 9.48 18.17
CA ASP A 87 44.28 9.68 19.12
C ASP A 87 43.99 10.83 20.09
N GLU A 88 43.36 11.92 19.62
CA GLU A 88 42.87 13.00 20.49
C GLU A 88 41.78 12.51 21.44
N ILE A 89 40.78 11.77 20.94
CA ILE A 89 39.71 11.18 21.75
C ILE A 89 40.32 10.20 22.77
N GLN A 90 41.26 9.36 22.35
CA GLN A 90 41.97 8.43 23.24
C GLN A 90 42.83 9.14 24.28
N SER A 91 43.53 10.21 23.90
CA SER A 91 44.33 11.02 24.81
C SER A 91 43.44 11.74 25.83
N ALA A 92 42.27 12.22 25.42
CA ALA A 92 41.25 12.77 26.31
C ALA A 92 40.71 11.70 27.26
N MET A 93 40.52 10.45 26.80
CA MET A 93 40.19 9.33 27.69
C MET A 93 41.31 9.10 28.72
N VAL A 94 42.57 8.93 28.30
CA VAL A 94 43.71 8.62 29.18
C VAL A 94 44.00 9.74 30.19
N ALA A 95 43.82 11.00 29.81
CA ALA A 95 44.00 12.15 30.69
C ALA A 95 42.93 12.23 31.81
N GLY A 96 41.75 11.67 31.60
CA GLY A 96 40.61 11.70 32.51
C GLY A 96 40.65 10.71 33.67
N ARG A 97 41.84 10.28 34.14
CA ARG A 97 42.12 9.14 35.06
C ARG A 97 41.00 8.74 36.06
N ASP A 98 40.31 9.70 36.68
CA ASP A 98 39.28 9.45 37.70
C ASP A 98 37.82 9.63 37.22
N ASP A 99 37.56 10.33 36.11
CA ASP A 99 36.22 10.56 35.54
C ASP A 99 36.29 10.70 34.00
N PHE A 100 36.48 9.53 33.36
CA PHE A 100 36.66 9.38 31.92
C PHE A 100 35.48 9.95 31.11
N ALA A 101 34.25 9.77 31.58
CA ALA A 101 33.03 10.25 30.92
C ALA A 101 33.04 11.77 30.80
N LYS A 102 33.38 12.44 31.91
CA LYS A 102 33.50 13.89 31.98
C LYS A 102 34.65 14.42 31.13
N ALA A 103 35.75 13.69 31.01
CA ALA A 103 36.86 14.07 30.14
C ALA A 103 36.46 14.05 28.65
N ILE A 104 35.72 13.03 28.22
CA ILE A 104 35.19 12.95 26.85
C ILE A 104 34.10 14.00 26.63
N GLN A 105 33.20 14.19 27.60
CA GLN A 105 32.19 15.24 27.53
C GLN A 105 32.82 16.64 27.44
N ASN A 106 33.91 16.91 28.16
CA ASN A 106 34.67 18.16 28.08
C ASN A 106 35.39 18.33 26.75
N TYR A 107 35.94 17.24 26.19
CA TYR A 107 36.53 17.24 24.85
C TYR A 107 35.48 17.68 23.81
N LEU A 108 34.29 17.08 23.86
CA LEU A 108 33.20 17.34 22.93
C LEU A 108 32.50 18.70 23.14
N ASN A 109 32.45 19.20 24.38
CA ASN A 109 31.75 20.45 24.74
C ASN A 109 32.59 21.73 24.62
N GLY A 110 33.87 21.67 24.24
CA GLY A 110 34.61 22.91 23.93
C GLY A 110 36.11 22.94 24.18
N LYS A 111 36.79 21.80 24.37
CA LYS A 111 38.26 21.75 24.37
C LYS A 111 38.88 21.13 23.11
N ALA A 112 38.07 20.53 22.23
CA ALA A 112 38.51 20.07 20.91
C ALA A 112 38.58 21.24 19.91
N THR A 113 39.55 21.19 18.99
CA THR A 113 39.78 22.17 17.92
C THR A 113 38.93 21.93 16.66
N ASN A 114 38.23 20.80 16.56
CA ASN A 114 37.54 20.35 15.34
C ASN A 114 36.02 20.18 15.54
N TYR A 115 35.27 21.28 15.55
CA TYR A 115 33.80 21.30 15.53
C TYR A 115 33.31 22.07 14.29
N ILE A 116 32.07 21.81 13.87
CA ILE A 116 31.34 22.69 12.96
C ILE A 116 30.61 23.71 13.83
N HIS A 117 30.96 24.98 13.65
CA HIS A 117 30.26 26.12 14.23
C HIS A 117 29.14 26.58 13.29
N TYR A 118 27.91 26.56 13.78
CA TYR A 118 26.82 27.29 13.17
C TYR A 118 26.64 28.61 13.92
N MET A 119 26.81 29.73 13.23
CA MET A 119 26.53 31.06 13.75
C MET A 119 25.46 31.74 12.88
N HIS A 120 24.33 32.08 13.49
CA HIS A 120 23.32 32.98 12.94
C HIS A 120 22.66 33.73 14.11
N ASP A 121 22.57 35.06 14.02
CA ASP A 121 22.02 35.96 15.06
C ASP A 121 22.49 35.69 16.49
N GLY A 122 23.81 35.78 16.71
CA GLY A 122 24.41 35.88 18.04
C GLY A 122 24.38 34.61 18.91
N THR A 123 23.84 33.49 18.42
CA THR A 123 23.91 32.19 19.13
C THR A 123 24.74 31.16 18.37
N SER A 124 25.74 30.60 19.04
CA SER A 124 26.67 29.60 18.46
C SER A 124 26.22 28.17 18.80
N LEU A 125 26.08 27.31 17.79
CA LEU A 125 25.79 25.88 17.95
C LEU A 125 27.00 25.06 17.48
N ARG A 126 27.51 24.17 18.33
CA ARG A 126 28.73 23.37 18.08
C ARG A 126 28.34 21.93 17.76
N THR A 127 28.85 21.37 16.66
CA THR A 127 28.64 19.95 16.30
C THR A 127 29.95 19.28 15.91
N VAL A 128 30.06 17.96 16.08
CA VAL A 128 31.27 17.19 15.72
C VAL A 128 31.37 16.93 14.21
N THR A 129 32.59 16.87 13.66
CA THR A 129 32.78 16.61 12.23
C THR A 129 32.48 15.14 11.87
N PRO A 130 32.18 14.82 10.59
CA PRO A 130 32.03 13.42 10.14
C PRO A 130 33.25 12.54 10.46
N ALA A 131 34.47 13.09 10.33
CA ALA A 131 35.69 12.39 10.71
C ALA A 131 35.72 12.04 12.20
N THR A 132 35.23 12.95 13.05
CA THR A 132 35.23 12.76 14.52
C THR A 132 34.24 11.69 14.90
N ARG A 133 33.09 11.66 14.22
CA ARG A 133 32.10 10.60 14.34
C ARG A 133 32.66 9.22 13.94
N HIS A 134 33.45 9.14 12.88
CA HIS A 134 34.10 7.88 12.47
C HIS A 134 35.22 7.48 13.43
N ALA A 135 36.02 8.43 13.91
CA ALA A 135 37.03 8.22 14.94
C ALA A 135 36.42 7.66 16.23
N MET A 136 35.28 8.22 16.68
CA MET A 136 34.51 7.72 17.83
C MET A 136 34.07 6.26 17.65
N ASN A 137 33.62 5.86 16.45
CA ASN A 137 33.24 4.48 16.18
C ASN A 137 34.44 3.51 16.25
N LEU A 138 35.63 3.94 15.82
CA LEU A 138 36.85 3.14 15.95
C LEU A 138 37.31 3.03 17.40
N VAL A 139 37.20 4.12 18.18
CA VAL A 139 37.41 4.08 19.63
C VAL A 139 36.47 3.07 20.30
N LEU A 140 35.19 3.05 19.91
CA LEU A 140 34.21 2.08 20.42
C LEU A 140 34.58 0.63 20.09
N LEU A 141 35.04 0.35 18.87
CA LEU A 141 35.46 -0.99 18.47
C LEU A 141 36.70 -1.45 19.26
N ASN A 142 37.66 -0.55 19.47
CA ASN A 142 38.82 -0.82 20.33
C ASN A 142 38.39 -1.12 21.78
N LEU A 143 37.53 -0.28 22.36
CA LEU A 143 37.00 -0.50 23.70
C LEU A 143 36.20 -1.81 23.77
N ALA A 144 35.42 -2.17 22.74
CA ALA A 144 34.70 -3.44 22.64
C ALA A 144 35.62 -4.67 22.60
N GLU A 145 36.73 -4.61 21.85
CA GLU A 145 37.73 -5.69 21.86
C GLU A 145 38.46 -5.80 23.21
N GLN A 146 38.73 -4.67 23.87
CA GLN A 146 39.30 -4.67 25.22
C GLN A 146 38.30 -5.22 26.25
N ILE A 147 37.03 -4.85 26.17
CA ILE A 147 35.94 -5.43 26.99
C ILE A 147 35.89 -6.94 26.80
N ASN A 148 35.97 -7.41 25.56
CA ASN A 148 35.96 -8.84 25.25
C ASN A 148 37.21 -9.53 25.84
N SER A 149 38.39 -8.92 25.69
CA SER A 149 39.65 -9.43 26.23
C SER A 149 39.67 -9.46 27.77
N ILE A 150 39.10 -8.44 28.42
CA ILE A 150 38.91 -8.35 29.87
C ILE A 150 37.84 -9.36 30.35
N ALA A 151 36.79 -9.59 29.55
CA ALA A 151 35.75 -10.58 29.87
C ALA A 151 36.26 -12.02 29.76
N VAL A 152 37.11 -12.32 28.77
CA VAL A 152 37.82 -13.59 28.63
C VAL A 152 38.86 -13.76 29.75
N ALA A 153 39.64 -12.72 30.06
CA ALA A 153 40.56 -12.75 31.22
C ALA A 153 39.81 -12.86 32.56
N SER A 154 38.57 -12.37 32.64
CA SER A 154 37.70 -12.46 33.82
C SER A 154 37.10 -13.85 34.04
N SER A 155 37.05 -14.74 33.03
CA SER A 155 36.67 -16.15 33.25
C SER A 155 37.80 -16.98 33.86
N ASP A 156 39.05 -16.48 33.78
CA ASP A 156 40.25 -17.13 34.30
C ASP A 156 40.67 -16.61 35.69
N LEU A 157 39.88 -15.70 36.30
CA LEU A 157 40.17 -15.17 37.64
C LEU A 157 39.72 -16.13 38.76
N PRO A 158 40.49 -16.28 39.86
CA PRO A 158 40.10 -17.09 41.01
C PRO A 158 38.79 -16.58 41.64
N LYS A 159 37.98 -17.50 42.19
CA LYS A 159 36.70 -17.18 42.86
C LYS A 159 36.88 -16.08 43.92
N GLY A 160 36.41 -14.87 43.61
CA GLY A 160 36.39 -13.72 44.53
C GLY A 160 36.88 -12.37 43.98
N ALA A 161 37.47 -12.32 42.77
CA ALA A 161 37.95 -11.05 42.20
C ALA A 161 36.79 -10.14 41.71
N ARG A 162 36.73 -8.88 42.17
CA ARG A 162 35.69 -7.90 41.78
C ARG A 162 36.07 -7.16 40.49
N THR A 163 35.35 -7.39 39.39
CA THR A 163 35.56 -6.72 38.08
C THR A 163 34.68 -5.46 37.85
N LEU A 164 33.94 -5.01 38.86
CA LEU A 164 32.88 -3.99 38.72
C LEU A 164 33.34 -2.61 38.22
N ARG A 165 34.55 -2.15 38.57
CA ARG A 165 34.98 -0.76 38.30
C ARG A 165 35.31 -0.47 36.83
N GLN A 166 35.95 -1.42 36.13
CA GLN A 166 36.31 -1.27 34.71
C GLN A 166 35.05 -1.32 33.84
N ASP A 167 34.17 -2.24 34.20
CA ASP A 167 32.84 -2.44 33.63
C ASP A 167 31.94 -1.19 33.67
N ASP A 168 32.01 -0.40 34.74
CA ASP A 168 31.26 0.86 34.89
C ASP A 168 31.83 1.98 34.01
N GLN A 169 33.16 2.08 33.87
CA GLN A 169 33.81 3.07 33.00
C GLN A 169 33.45 2.87 31.53
N ILE A 170 33.35 1.61 31.10
CA ILE A 170 32.90 1.22 29.77
C ILE A 170 31.47 1.68 29.48
N ILE A 171 30.56 1.52 30.45
CA ILE A 171 29.16 1.95 30.32
C ILE A 171 29.07 3.49 30.22
N ASP A 172 29.91 4.22 30.94
CA ASP A 172 29.95 5.69 30.91
C ASP A 172 30.40 6.21 29.54
N LEU A 173 31.43 5.57 28.98
CA LEU A 173 31.91 5.90 27.64
C LEU A 173 30.84 5.61 26.58
N MET A 174 30.20 4.44 26.64
CA MET A 174 29.08 4.12 25.74
C MET A 174 27.92 5.11 25.86
N LYS A 175 27.61 5.57 27.07
CA LYS A 175 26.58 6.59 27.35
C LYS A 175 26.88 7.91 26.65
N VAL A 176 28.05 8.49 26.93
CA VAL A 176 28.46 9.77 26.32
C VAL A 176 28.53 9.65 24.80
N LEU A 177 29.11 8.56 24.28
CA LEU A 177 29.27 8.35 22.84
C LEU A 177 27.94 8.15 22.11
N THR A 178 27.01 7.37 22.68
CA THR A 178 25.67 7.16 22.09
C THR A 178 24.87 8.46 22.01
N ILE A 179 24.94 9.28 23.06
CA ILE A 179 24.30 10.60 23.12
C ILE A 179 24.82 11.47 21.97
N GLU A 180 26.14 11.59 21.84
CA GLU A 180 26.76 12.49 20.88
C GLU A 180 26.62 11.99 19.42
N GLN A 181 26.63 10.68 19.20
CA GLN A 181 26.31 10.10 17.89
C GLN A 181 24.85 10.36 17.47
N LYS A 182 23.89 10.17 18.38
CA LYS A 182 22.46 10.42 18.09
C LYS A 182 22.20 11.91 17.83
N LYS A 183 22.75 12.79 18.66
CA LYS A 183 22.71 14.25 18.47
C LYS A 183 23.27 14.65 17.09
N SER A 184 24.46 14.17 16.74
CA SER A 184 25.11 14.44 15.45
C SER A 184 24.26 13.97 14.27
N ALA A 185 23.70 12.75 14.33
CA ALA A 185 22.87 12.21 13.26
C ALA A 185 21.57 12.99 13.06
N TYR A 186 20.90 13.38 14.16
CA TYR A 186 19.67 14.16 14.13
C TYR A 186 19.90 15.57 13.57
N MET A 187 20.94 16.27 14.03
CA MET A 187 21.30 17.60 13.54
C MET A 187 21.72 17.58 12.05
N ALA A 188 22.46 16.56 11.61
CA ALA A 188 22.79 16.39 10.19
C ALA A 188 21.55 16.15 9.30
N GLY A 189 20.52 15.48 9.83
CA GLY A 189 19.25 15.26 9.13
C GLY A 189 18.40 16.52 8.99
N ASN A 190 18.31 17.35 10.04
CA ASN A 190 17.51 18.59 10.01
C ASN A 190 18.21 19.76 9.29
N THR A 191 19.54 19.79 9.26
CA THR A 191 20.31 20.78 8.47
C THR A 191 20.16 20.59 6.95
N LEU A 192 19.81 19.38 6.49
CA LEU A 192 19.37 19.10 5.11
C LEU A 192 17.98 19.71 4.78
N LEU A 193 17.13 19.90 5.79
CA LEU A 193 15.80 20.50 5.65
C LEU A 193 15.84 22.04 5.75
N GLN A 194 16.68 22.59 6.63
CA GLN A 194 16.88 24.05 6.77
C GLN A 194 17.48 24.67 5.50
N ASN A 195 18.42 24.00 4.83
CA ASN A 195 19.01 24.51 3.58
C ASN A 195 18.07 24.48 2.36
N LYS A 196 16.89 23.86 2.46
CA LYS A 196 15.88 23.88 1.38
C LYS A 196 14.81 24.96 1.55
N ASN A 197 14.57 25.46 2.77
CA ASN A 197 13.57 26.47 3.05
C ASN A 197 14.14 27.50 4.04
N ALA A 198 14.61 28.64 3.50
CA ALA A 198 15.20 29.75 4.26
C ALA A 198 14.18 30.58 5.10
N MET A 199 13.08 29.99 5.60
CA MET A 199 11.99 30.72 6.25
C MET A 199 11.51 30.17 7.61
N ALA A 200 12.28 29.35 8.32
CA ALA A 200 11.84 28.83 9.62
C ALA A 200 13.00 28.63 10.61
N ASP A 201 13.49 29.73 11.20
CA ASP A 201 14.75 29.67 11.98
C ASP A 201 14.55 29.49 13.50
N SER A 202 13.54 30.11 14.12
CA SER A 202 13.27 29.96 15.57
C SER A 202 12.51 28.68 15.93
N PHE A 203 11.48 28.33 15.17
CA PHE A 203 10.67 27.11 15.41
C PHE A 203 11.48 25.82 15.25
N VAL A 204 12.37 25.77 14.25
CA VAL A 204 13.25 24.60 14.04
C VAL A 204 14.32 24.52 15.13
N LYS A 205 14.79 25.65 15.65
CA LYS A 205 15.73 25.72 16.78
C LYS A 205 15.14 25.15 18.08
N ASP A 206 13.93 25.56 18.45
CA ASP A 206 13.26 25.06 19.65
C ASP A 206 12.95 23.56 19.54
N MET A 207 12.49 23.12 18.37
CA MET A 207 12.29 21.70 18.06
C MET A 207 13.59 20.89 18.14
N VAL A 208 14.70 21.42 17.61
CA VAL A 208 16.01 20.74 17.63
C VAL A 208 16.57 20.67 19.06
N ASN A 209 16.48 21.75 19.84
CA ASN A 209 16.95 21.76 21.23
C ASN A 209 16.13 20.82 22.13
N GLN A 210 14.81 20.81 21.94
CA GLN A 210 13.91 19.91 22.67
C GLN A 210 14.23 18.43 22.38
N GLU A 211 14.53 18.10 21.12
CA GLU A 211 14.87 16.72 20.74
C GLU A 211 16.31 16.32 21.14
N ILE A 212 17.26 17.25 21.12
CA ILE A 212 18.61 17.00 21.65
C ILE A 212 18.57 16.72 23.16
N ALA A 213 17.72 17.44 23.90
CA ALA A 213 17.50 17.21 25.31
C ALA A 213 16.85 15.84 25.57
N SER A 214 15.83 15.48 24.80
CA SER A 214 15.17 14.16 24.91
C SER A 214 16.15 13.00 24.63
N ILE A 215 16.96 13.09 23.57
CA ILE A 215 18.00 12.09 23.24
C ILE A 215 18.98 11.86 24.40
N THR A 216 19.40 12.95 25.05
CA THR A 216 20.36 12.92 26.17
C THR A 216 19.76 12.26 27.39
N GLU A 217 18.53 12.61 27.73
CA GLU A 217 17.79 12.06 28.87
C GLU A 217 17.52 10.56 28.68
N GLU A 218 17.09 10.16 27.49
CA GLU A 218 16.77 8.76 27.18
C GLU A 218 17.98 7.83 27.25
N ALA A 219 19.10 8.22 26.64
CA ALA A 219 20.32 7.43 26.70
C ALA A 219 20.85 7.34 28.13
N THR A 220 20.73 8.42 28.90
CA THR A 220 21.16 8.45 30.30
C THR A 220 20.40 7.44 31.14
N LYS A 221 19.07 7.45 31.08
CA LYS A 221 18.21 6.49 31.79
C LYS A 221 18.52 5.04 31.44
N TYR A 222 18.76 4.74 30.16
CA TYR A 222 19.08 3.39 29.71
C TYR A 222 20.39 2.84 30.31
N PHE A 223 21.47 3.61 30.23
CA PHE A 223 22.77 3.15 30.72
C PHE A 223 22.84 3.09 32.25
N ASP A 224 22.09 3.95 32.95
CA ASP A 224 21.98 3.91 34.41
C ASP A 224 21.22 2.65 34.87
N GLU A 225 20.15 2.26 34.16
CA GLU A 225 19.48 0.99 34.42
C GLU A 225 20.38 -0.20 34.07
N LEU A 226 21.09 -0.17 32.94
CA LEU A 226 22.01 -1.25 32.56
C LEU A 226 23.05 -1.52 33.66
N ARG A 227 23.56 -0.47 34.32
CA ARG A 227 24.43 -0.60 35.50
C ARG A 227 23.72 -1.25 36.66
N ARG A 228 22.51 -0.78 37.00
CA ARG A 228 21.71 -1.33 38.10
C ARG A 228 21.52 -2.83 37.89
N VAL A 229 21.05 -3.24 36.71
CA VAL A 229 20.84 -4.64 36.33
C VAL A 229 22.10 -5.47 36.48
N LYS A 230 23.22 -4.98 35.94
CA LYS A 230 24.51 -5.66 36.03
C LYS A 230 24.96 -5.86 37.47
N LYS A 231 24.77 -4.85 38.33
CA LYS A 231 25.19 -4.87 39.73
C LYS A 231 24.28 -5.72 40.62
N THR A 232 22.98 -5.72 40.38
CA THR A 232 21.99 -6.40 41.23
C THR A 232 21.67 -7.82 40.75
N MET A 233 21.71 -8.06 39.44
CA MET A 233 21.25 -9.33 38.81
C MET A 233 22.34 -10.04 38.00
N GLY A 234 23.53 -9.46 37.87
CA GLY A 234 24.69 -10.10 37.26
C GLY A 234 24.85 -9.87 35.75
N LYS A 235 25.95 -10.40 35.19
CA LYS A 235 26.38 -10.15 33.80
C LYS A 235 25.42 -10.74 32.76
N GLU A 236 24.82 -11.89 33.04
CA GLU A 236 23.89 -12.57 32.13
C GLU A 236 22.57 -11.79 31.98
N ALA A 237 21.98 -11.36 33.10
CA ALA A 237 20.80 -10.50 33.11
C ALA A 237 21.03 -9.18 32.35
N ALA A 238 22.23 -8.59 32.46
CA ALA A 238 22.58 -7.39 31.72
C ALA A 238 22.66 -7.63 30.20
N LYS A 239 23.22 -8.77 29.76
CA LYS A 239 23.24 -9.14 28.33
C LYS A 239 21.83 -9.38 27.80
N THR A 240 21.01 -10.10 28.55
CA THR A 240 19.59 -10.33 28.22
C THR A 240 18.83 -9.01 28.10
N PHE A 241 19.03 -8.09 29.04
CA PHE A 241 18.42 -6.75 28.98
C PHE A 241 18.87 -5.97 27.74
N GLN A 242 20.15 -6.01 27.38
CA GLN A 242 20.66 -5.38 26.16
C GLN A 242 20.05 -5.99 24.89
N GLU A 243 19.92 -7.32 24.84
CA GLU A 243 19.35 -7.99 23.67
C GLU A 243 17.85 -7.74 23.54
N ILE A 244 17.08 -7.77 24.63
CA ILE A 244 15.68 -7.35 24.63
C ILE A 244 15.54 -5.87 24.30
N HIS A 245 16.43 -5.00 24.76
CA HIS A 245 16.45 -3.59 24.35
C HIS A 245 16.62 -3.46 22.83
N ARG A 246 17.51 -4.27 22.22
CA ARG A 246 17.66 -4.33 20.76
C ARG A 246 16.41 -4.87 20.06
N LEU A 247 15.88 -6.01 20.51
CA LEU A 247 14.71 -6.69 19.93
C LEU A 247 13.43 -5.85 20.07
N SER A 248 13.31 -5.08 21.14
CA SER A 248 12.20 -4.16 21.36
C SER A 248 12.33 -2.84 20.62
N GLY A 249 13.42 -2.63 19.87
CA GLY A 249 13.69 -1.38 19.15
C GLY A 249 13.92 -0.19 20.10
N GLY A 250 14.41 -0.44 21.31
CA GLY A 250 14.68 0.57 22.33
C GLY A 250 13.48 0.94 23.21
N VAL A 251 12.36 0.22 23.10
CA VAL A 251 11.19 0.45 23.95
C VAL A 251 11.45 0.04 25.40
N VAL A 252 12.12 -1.09 25.62
CA VAL A 252 12.43 -1.56 26.97
C VAL A 252 13.61 -0.75 27.50
N ARG A 253 13.34 0.13 28.47
CA ARG A 253 14.32 1.02 29.11
C ARG A 253 14.63 0.59 30.55
N HIS A 254 13.72 -0.15 31.18
CA HIS A 254 13.89 -0.73 32.50
C HIS A 254 13.83 -2.26 32.45
N TYR A 255 14.58 -2.93 33.32
CA TYR A 255 14.54 -4.40 33.37
C TYR A 255 13.17 -4.93 33.74
N ASP A 256 12.50 -4.25 34.67
CA ASP A 256 11.15 -4.59 35.14
C ASP A 256 10.10 -4.45 34.03
N SER A 257 10.42 -3.70 32.97
CA SER A 257 9.57 -3.49 31.79
C SER A 257 9.67 -4.59 30.74
N ILE A 258 10.61 -5.55 30.85
CA ILE A 258 10.73 -6.70 29.95
C ILE A 258 9.41 -7.48 29.93
N ASN A 259 8.89 -7.85 31.10
CA ASN A 259 7.64 -8.63 31.18
C ASN A 259 6.46 -7.85 30.59
N ASN A 260 6.36 -6.55 30.88
CA ASN A 260 5.31 -5.69 30.32
C ASN A 260 5.40 -5.60 28.79
N PHE A 261 6.61 -5.53 28.22
CA PHE A 261 6.83 -5.59 26.77
C PHE A 261 6.41 -6.93 26.16
N LEU A 262 6.83 -8.04 26.77
CA LEU A 262 6.49 -9.39 26.29
C LEU A 262 4.97 -9.63 26.37
N MET A 263 4.32 -9.25 27.47
CA MET A 263 2.87 -9.27 27.62
C MET A 263 2.18 -8.38 26.59
N ALA A 264 2.66 -7.15 26.39
CA ALA A 264 2.13 -6.22 25.40
C ALA A 264 2.23 -6.76 23.97
N LYS A 265 3.28 -7.52 23.64
CA LYS A 265 3.48 -8.08 22.30
C LYS A 265 2.57 -9.27 21.99
N ARG A 266 2.18 -10.07 22.99
CA ARG A 266 1.31 -11.26 22.80
C ARG A 266 -0.15 -11.05 23.19
N THR A 267 -0.51 -9.90 23.76
CA THR A 267 -1.86 -9.73 24.32
C THR A 267 -2.95 -9.91 23.26
N LEU A 268 -3.98 -10.68 23.61
CA LEU A 268 -5.20 -10.87 22.81
C LEU A 268 -6.38 -10.09 23.39
N ASN A 269 -6.14 -9.20 24.36
CA ASN A 269 -7.20 -8.39 24.94
C ASN A 269 -7.71 -7.38 23.90
N PRO A 270 -9.00 -7.40 23.53
CA PRO A 270 -9.55 -6.54 22.48
C PRO A 270 -9.30 -5.05 22.68
N TYR A 271 -9.36 -4.57 23.94
CA TYR A 271 -9.08 -3.18 24.26
C TYR A 271 -7.61 -2.82 24.02
N ARG A 272 -6.68 -3.68 24.44
CA ARG A 272 -5.23 -3.46 24.26
C ARG A 272 -4.78 -3.66 22.82
N MET A 273 -5.51 -4.44 22.02
CA MET A 273 -5.30 -4.52 20.57
C MET A 273 -5.57 -3.17 19.88
N ILE A 274 -6.53 -2.40 20.36
CA ILE A 274 -6.87 -1.08 19.78
C ILE A 274 -5.99 0.03 20.41
N ALA A 275 -5.92 0.09 21.74
CA ALA A 275 -5.27 1.19 22.46
C ALA A 275 -3.73 1.08 22.51
N GLY A 276 -3.20 -0.13 22.29
CA GLY A 276 -1.82 -0.49 22.61
C GLY A 276 -1.61 -0.66 24.13
N THR A 277 -0.43 -1.14 24.52
CA THR A 277 -0.01 -1.17 25.93
C THR A 277 1.19 -0.26 26.10
N THR A 278 1.13 0.68 27.04
CA THR A 278 2.26 1.57 27.33
C THR A 278 3.33 0.81 28.10
N VAL A 279 4.56 0.81 27.58
CA VAL A 279 5.75 0.25 28.23
C VAL A 279 6.83 1.33 28.20
N ASP A 280 7.31 1.73 29.37
CA ASP A 280 8.30 2.81 29.53
C ASP A 280 7.96 4.11 28.77
N GLY A 281 6.67 4.48 28.77
CA GLY A 281 6.16 5.68 28.10
C GLY A 281 5.92 5.53 26.59
N VAL A 282 6.29 4.39 26.00
CA VAL A 282 6.08 4.10 24.58
C VAL A 282 4.93 3.10 24.40
N LYS A 283 4.00 3.38 23.49
CA LYS A 283 2.91 2.46 23.17
C LYS A 283 3.41 1.28 22.35
N VAL A 284 3.43 0.11 22.95
CA VAL A 284 3.72 -1.18 22.30
C VAL A 284 2.44 -1.75 21.70
N ARG A 285 2.52 -2.10 20.42
CA ARG A 285 1.44 -2.78 19.69
C ARG A 285 1.63 -4.30 19.79
N PRO A 286 0.54 -5.06 20.00
CA PRO A 286 0.60 -6.50 19.98
C PRO A 286 0.82 -7.02 18.55
N ARG A 287 1.58 -8.10 18.42
CA ARG A 287 1.93 -8.71 17.13
C ARG A 287 0.71 -9.28 16.40
N ILE A 288 -0.33 -9.70 17.14
CA ILE A 288 -1.58 -10.17 16.53
C ILE A 288 -2.21 -9.14 15.58
N ASN A 289 -2.01 -7.84 15.79
CA ASN A 289 -2.55 -6.82 14.89
C ASN A 289 -1.88 -6.91 13.51
N ASP A 290 -0.56 -7.04 13.47
CA ASP A 290 0.21 -7.17 12.24
C ASP A 290 -0.13 -8.49 11.53
N GLU A 291 -0.34 -9.56 12.30
CA GLU A 291 -0.73 -10.86 11.77
C GLU A 291 -2.18 -10.90 11.26
N LEU A 292 -3.11 -10.24 11.94
CA LEU A 292 -4.50 -10.10 11.47
C LEU A 292 -4.58 -9.23 10.21
N ALA A 293 -3.80 -8.16 10.15
CA ALA A 293 -3.65 -7.36 8.94
C ALA A 293 -3.08 -8.22 7.80
N SER A 294 -2.04 -9.02 8.06
CA SER A 294 -1.46 -9.95 7.08
C SER A 294 -2.48 -10.97 6.58
N VAL A 295 -3.24 -11.62 7.48
CA VAL A 295 -4.35 -12.52 7.11
C VAL A 295 -5.36 -11.77 6.26
N TYR A 296 -5.76 -10.57 6.67
CA TYR A 296 -6.72 -9.75 5.94
C TYR A 296 -6.24 -9.43 4.51
N TYR A 297 -4.99 -8.98 4.32
CA TYR A 297 -4.43 -8.69 3.01
C TYR A 297 -4.32 -9.95 2.15
N ASN A 298 -3.76 -11.04 2.70
CA ASN A 298 -3.63 -12.32 1.98
C ASN A 298 -5.00 -12.88 1.59
N SER A 299 -5.98 -12.78 2.49
CA SER A 299 -7.36 -13.21 2.31
C SER A 299 -8.08 -12.38 1.25
N LEU A 300 -7.89 -11.06 1.24
CA LEU A 300 -8.46 -10.15 0.23
C LEU A 300 -7.86 -10.41 -1.16
N LEU A 301 -6.56 -10.72 -1.22
CA LEU A 301 -5.84 -11.01 -2.47
C LEU A 301 -5.91 -12.48 -2.91
N SER A 302 -6.53 -13.35 -2.13
CA SER A 302 -6.56 -14.81 -2.37
C SER A 302 -7.42 -15.26 -3.56
N ALA A 303 -8.23 -14.41 -4.19
CA ALA A 303 -8.99 -14.86 -5.36
C ALA A 303 -8.07 -15.03 -6.59
N PRO A 304 -8.16 -16.12 -7.38
CA PRO A 304 -7.31 -16.35 -8.54
C PRO A 304 -7.31 -15.21 -9.56
N LYS A 305 -8.51 -14.72 -9.86
CA LYS A 305 -8.72 -13.54 -10.69
C LYS A 305 -7.88 -12.32 -10.26
N THR A 306 -7.68 -12.11 -8.96
CA THR A 306 -6.97 -10.93 -8.42
C THR A 306 -5.49 -10.93 -8.79
N PHE A 307 -4.77 -12.02 -8.52
CA PHE A 307 -3.35 -12.06 -8.85
C PHE A 307 -3.13 -12.22 -10.36
N VAL A 308 -3.99 -12.97 -11.08
CA VAL A 308 -3.88 -13.07 -12.55
C VAL A 308 -4.06 -11.70 -13.19
N LYS A 309 -5.08 -10.94 -12.76
CA LYS A 309 -5.29 -9.56 -13.18
C LYS A 309 -4.07 -8.69 -12.91
N ALA A 310 -3.53 -8.73 -11.69
CA ALA A 310 -2.41 -7.88 -11.32
C ALA A 310 -1.18 -8.16 -12.19
N VAL A 311 -0.81 -9.44 -12.35
CA VAL A 311 0.31 -9.85 -13.21
C VAL A 311 0.04 -9.44 -14.67
N ALA A 312 -1.16 -9.71 -15.20
CA ALA A 312 -1.49 -9.34 -16.57
C ALA A 312 -1.46 -7.82 -16.79
N SER A 313 -2.02 -7.03 -15.88
CA SER A 313 -2.10 -5.57 -15.98
C SER A 313 -0.71 -4.93 -15.90
N THR A 314 0.09 -5.32 -14.92
CA THR A 314 1.48 -4.85 -14.76
C THR A 314 2.30 -5.11 -16.03
N ASN A 315 2.17 -6.31 -16.61
CA ASN A 315 2.93 -6.69 -17.80
C ASN A 315 2.39 -6.07 -19.09
N MET A 316 1.07 -5.86 -19.18
CA MET A 316 0.49 -5.11 -20.28
C MET A 316 1.00 -3.67 -20.28
N ILE A 317 1.07 -3.01 -19.11
CA ILE A 317 1.64 -1.66 -18.99
C ILE A 317 3.10 -1.64 -19.44
N ALA A 318 3.90 -2.65 -19.05
CA ALA A 318 5.30 -2.77 -19.50
C ALA A 318 5.41 -2.84 -21.03
N ILE A 319 4.61 -3.70 -21.68
CA ILE A 319 4.60 -3.89 -23.14
C ILE A 319 4.05 -2.66 -23.88
N MET A 320 3.14 -1.92 -23.27
CA MET A 320 2.56 -0.73 -23.89
C MET A 320 3.51 0.47 -23.95
N ARG A 321 4.59 0.50 -23.15
CA ARG A 321 5.56 1.61 -23.17
C ARG A 321 6.17 1.83 -24.56
N PRO A 322 6.78 0.82 -25.23
CA PRO A 322 7.31 0.99 -26.58
C PRO A 322 6.21 1.28 -27.62
N LEU A 323 5.00 0.74 -27.46
CA LEU A 323 3.86 1.08 -28.34
C LEU A 323 3.48 2.56 -28.24
N ASN A 324 3.37 3.09 -27.02
CA ASN A 324 3.09 4.51 -26.80
C ASN A 324 4.22 5.38 -27.36
N ALA A 325 5.49 4.98 -27.21
CA ALA A 325 6.60 5.68 -27.83
C ALA A 325 6.51 5.69 -29.36
N TYR A 326 6.15 4.56 -29.97
CA TYR A 326 5.98 4.44 -31.42
C TYR A 326 4.84 5.34 -31.94
N ILE A 327 3.67 5.29 -31.30
CA ILE A 327 2.54 6.18 -31.62
C ILE A 327 2.98 7.64 -31.50
N GLY A 328 3.65 8.00 -30.41
CA GLY A 328 4.15 9.33 -30.17
C GLY A 328 5.15 9.84 -31.21
N ALA A 329 6.01 8.96 -31.71
CA ALA A 329 6.98 9.28 -32.75
C ALA A 329 6.33 9.50 -34.13
N MET A 330 5.15 8.94 -34.37
CA MET A 330 4.37 9.15 -35.60
C MET A 330 3.48 10.40 -35.57
N LEU A 331 3.28 11.01 -34.40
CA LEU A 331 2.49 12.24 -34.26
C LEU A 331 3.30 13.49 -34.67
N PRO A 332 2.63 14.62 -34.94
CA PRO A 332 3.31 15.87 -35.25
C PRO A 332 4.36 16.27 -34.20
N GLY A 333 5.58 16.54 -34.68
CA GLY A 333 6.75 16.84 -33.85
C GLY A 333 7.46 15.61 -33.26
N GLY A 334 7.14 14.39 -33.72
CA GLY A 334 7.94 13.18 -33.53
C GLY A 334 9.00 12.99 -34.62
N SER A 335 9.99 12.13 -34.39
CA SER A 335 11.07 11.85 -35.34
C SER A 335 11.03 10.41 -35.86
N ARG A 336 11.50 10.21 -37.10
CA ARG A 336 11.66 8.86 -37.68
C ARG A 336 12.69 8.02 -36.90
N ALA A 337 13.70 8.67 -36.32
CA ALA A 337 14.68 8.03 -35.46
C ALA A 337 14.01 7.44 -34.20
N ASP A 338 13.14 8.20 -33.53
CA ASP A 338 12.40 7.72 -32.35
C ASP A 338 11.46 6.57 -32.69
N ALA A 339 10.82 6.60 -33.87
CA ALA A 339 9.98 5.51 -34.33
C ALA A 339 10.78 4.21 -34.54
N VAL A 340 12.01 4.32 -35.06
CA VAL A 340 12.92 3.17 -35.23
C VAL A 340 13.41 2.65 -33.87
N ILE A 341 13.74 3.54 -32.92
CA ILE A 341 14.10 3.15 -31.55
C ILE A 341 12.94 2.40 -30.88
N ALA A 342 11.73 2.94 -30.95
CA ALA A 342 10.53 2.29 -30.41
C ALA A 342 10.26 0.94 -31.09
N ALA A 343 10.44 0.84 -32.41
CA ALA A 343 10.33 -0.42 -33.14
C ALA A 343 11.40 -1.44 -32.74
N ALA A 344 12.63 -1.01 -32.44
CA ALA A 344 13.68 -1.88 -31.93
C ALA A 344 13.32 -2.44 -30.54
N MET A 345 12.73 -1.61 -29.66
CA MET A 345 12.19 -2.08 -28.38
C MET A 345 11.09 -3.13 -28.57
N LEU A 346 10.15 -2.89 -29.49
CA LEU A 346 9.08 -3.85 -29.81
C LEU A 346 9.64 -5.19 -30.29
N ASP A 347 10.64 -5.17 -31.17
CA ASP A 347 11.35 -6.37 -31.66
C ASP A 347 11.98 -7.18 -30.50
N SER A 348 12.52 -6.51 -29.48
CA SER A 348 13.11 -7.18 -28.32
C SER A 348 12.10 -7.83 -27.36
N THR A 349 10.79 -7.60 -27.54
CA THR A 349 9.74 -8.03 -26.57
C THR A 349 9.73 -9.53 -26.34
N GLY A 350 9.97 -10.35 -27.37
CA GLY A 350 10.04 -11.81 -27.22
C GLY A 350 11.18 -12.25 -26.29
N ARG A 351 12.38 -11.68 -26.46
CA ARG A 351 13.54 -11.94 -25.58
C ARG A 351 13.31 -11.37 -24.17
N ALA A 352 12.73 -10.18 -24.08
CA ALA A 352 12.40 -9.52 -22.83
C ALA A 352 11.41 -10.37 -22.00
N PHE A 353 10.41 -10.95 -22.66
CA PHE A 353 9.44 -11.84 -22.01
C PHE A 353 10.08 -13.16 -21.56
N ALA A 354 10.96 -13.75 -22.38
CA ALA A 354 11.67 -14.97 -22.02
C ALA A 354 12.55 -14.79 -20.77
N GLU A 355 13.33 -13.71 -20.68
CA GLU A 355 14.11 -13.41 -19.46
C GLU A 355 13.20 -13.01 -18.29
N GLY A 356 12.12 -12.27 -18.55
CA GLY A 356 11.11 -11.94 -17.55
C GLY A 356 10.48 -13.19 -16.91
N LEU A 357 10.20 -14.23 -17.68
CA LEU A 357 9.72 -15.52 -17.16
C LEU A 357 10.75 -16.23 -16.29
N GLN A 358 12.04 -16.09 -16.60
CA GLN A 358 13.11 -16.60 -15.73
C GLN A 358 13.15 -15.85 -14.39
N ALA A 359 13.01 -14.52 -14.42
CA ALA A 359 12.92 -13.69 -13.22
C ALA A 359 11.67 -14.01 -12.39
N PHE A 360 10.54 -14.27 -13.04
CA PHE A 360 9.31 -14.75 -12.40
C PHE A 360 9.54 -16.07 -11.68
N LYS A 361 10.07 -17.07 -12.40
CA LYS A 361 10.35 -18.40 -11.85
C LYS A 361 11.29 -18.32 -10.66
N HIS A 362 12.34 -17.51 -10.74
CA HIS A 362 13.26 -17.35 -9.62
C HIS A 362 12.59 -16.73 -8.39
N ASN A 363 11.81 -15.65 -8.56
CA ASN A 363 11.11 -15.02 -7.45
C ASN A 363 10.04 -15.94 -6.84
N TRP A 364 9.46 -16.82 -7.66
CA TRP A 364 8.59 -17.88 -7.18
C TRP A 364 9.37 -18.90 -6.33
N ASP A 365 10.50 -19.39 -6.83
CA ASP A 365 11.35 -20.35 -6.14
C ASP A 365 11.94 -19.80 -4.82
N LEU A 366 12.32 -18.51 -4.79
CA LEU A 366 12.79 -17.85 -3.58
C LEU A 366 11.74 -17.87 -2.46
N ALA A 367 10.48 -17.59 -2.82
CA ALA A 367 9.39 -17.50 -1.86
C ALA A 367 8.87 -18.88 -1.45
N VAL A 368 8.66 -19.79 -2.40
CA VAL A 368 8.03 -21.10 -2.16
C VAL A 368 9.03 -22.13 -1.66
N ASN A 369 10.18 -22.25 -2.32
CA ASN A 369 11.14 -23.33 -2.06
C ASN A 369 12.22 -22.93 -1.04
N LYS A 370 12.60 -21.65 -1.00
CA LYS A 370 13.68 -21.15 -0.12
C LYS A 370 13.19 -20.37 1.10
N GLY A 371 11.90 -20.04 1.17
CA GLY A 371 11.30 -19.30 2.30
C GLY A 371 11.92 -17.91 2.55
N LYS A 372 12.51 -17.30 1.51
CA LYS A 372 13.18 -16.00 1.51
C LYS A 372 12.25 -14.90 0.97
N GLY A 373 12.57 -13.63 1.28
CA GLY A 373 11.91 -12.47 0.67
C GLY A 373 12.18 -12.42 -0.84
N GLN A 374 11.20 -11.94 -1.62
CA GLN A 374 11.37 -11.70 -3.05
C GLN A 374 12.23 -10.46 -3.28
N VAL A 375 12.94 -10.42 -4.41
CA VAL A 375 14.00 -9.42 -4.65
C VAL A 375 13.45 -7.99 -4.81
N TYR A 376 12.13 -7.84 -4.99
CA TYR A 376 11.46 -6.57 -5.17
C TYR A 376 10.34 -6.27 -4.16
N SER A 377 10.23 -7.02 -3.06
CA SER A 377 9.24 -6.71 -2.02
C SER A 377 9.68 -5.45 -1.25
N GLY A 378 9.06 -4.31 -1.55
CA GLY A 378 9.36 -3.03 -0.91
C GLY A 378 8.68 -2.83 0.45
N LYS A 379 9.40 -2.12 1.34
CA LYS A 379 9.10 -1.71 2.72
C LYS A 379 9.25 -2.81 3.79
N PHE A 380 10.44 -2.82 4.37
CA PHE A 380 10.85 -3.55 5.57
C PHE A 380 11.16 -5.02 5.35
N ASP A 381 12.30 -5.40 5.91
CA ASP A 381 12.93 -6.70 5.88
C ASP A 381 12.05 -7.68 6.69
N VAL A 382 10.95 -8.14 6.07
CA VAL A 382 9.99 -9.09 6.68
C VAL A 382 10.74 -10.32 7.23
N ALA A 383 11.87 -10.68 6.61
CA ALA A 383 12.75 -11.73 7.11
C ALA A 383 13.36 -11.39 8.48
N LYS A 384 13.90 -10.16 8.64
CA LYS A 384 14.52 -9.70 9.89
C LYS A 384 13.52 -9.51 11.03
N ASP A 385 12.34 -8.95 10.76
CA ASP A 385 11.27 -8.79 11.77
C ASP A 385 10.75 -10.15 12.28
N ILE A 386 10.67 -11.15 11.40
CA ILE A 386 10.32 -12.53 11.77
C ILE A 386 11.44 -13.19 12.58
N GLU A 387 12.70 -12.99 12.19
CA GLU A 387 13.86 -13.52 12.93
C GLU A 387 13.90 -12.93 14.35
N ASP A 388 13.72 -11.62 14.49
CA ASP A 388 13.64 -10.96 15.78
C ASP A 388 12.44 -11.47 16.62
N TRP A 389 11.29 -11.79 15.99
CA TRP A 389 10.15 -12.43 16.67
C TRP A 389 10.45 -13.85 17.16
N GLN A 390 11.17 -14.64 16.37
CA GLN A 390 11.55 -16.01 16.75
C GLN A 390 12.54 -16.00 17.92
N LYS A 391 13.46 -15.03 17.96
CA LYS A 391 14.37 -14.82 19.09
C LYS A 391 13.65 -14.48 20.39
N LEU A 392 12.44 -13.92 20.33
CA LEU A 392 11.64 -13.65 21.54
C LEU A 392 11.20 -14.92 22.28
N ASN A 393 11.18 -16.09 21.63
CA ASN A 393 10.75 -17.36 22.24
C ASN A 393 11.46 -17.67 23.56
N THR A 394 12.79 -17.55 23.58
CA THR A 394 13.62 -17.83 24.76
C THR A 394 13.23 -16.94 25.94
N TYR A 395 12.92 -15.67 25.69
CA TYR A 395 12.53 -14.75 26.74
C TYR A 395 11.10 -14.96 27.23
N TYR A 396 10.19 -15.45 26.37
CA TYR A 396 8.87 -15.89 26.83
C TYR A 396 8.96 -17.11 27.76
N THR A 397 9.91 -18.02 27.54
CA THR A 397 10.11 -19.16 28.44
C THR A 397 10.81 -18.77 29.75
N GLU A 398 11.69 -17.77 29.73
CA GLU A 398 12.50 -17.37 30.89
C GLU A 398 11.85 -16.29 31.78
N PHE A 399 11.22 -15.28 31.18
CA PHE A 399 10.74 -14.07 31.88
C PHE A 399 9.23 -14.01 32.08
N SER A 400 8.48 -14.98 31.56
CA SER A 400 7.02 -14.92 31.55
C SER A 400 6.36 -16.23 32.02
N GLY A 401 5.11 -16.15 32.47
CA GLY A 401 4.37 -17.30 33.02
C GLY A 401 3.98 -18.36 31.98
N LYS A 402 3.45 -19.51 32.42
CA LYS A 402 3.00 -20.59 31.50
C LYS A 402 1.93 -20.13 30.49
N ALA A 403 1.01 -19.26 30.92
CA ALA A 403 0.01 -18.66 30.04
C ALA A 403 0.64 -17.75 28.97
N ASP A 404 1.84 -17.24 29.24
CA ASP A 404 2.55 -16.27 28.42
C ASP A 404 3.33 -16.95 27.31
N SER A 405 4.06 -17.99 27.66
CA SER A 405 4.63 -18.94 26.70
C SER A 405 3.54 -19.57 25.80
N PHE A 406 2.41 -20.01 26.36
CA PHE A 406 1.30 -20.54 25.55
C PHE A 406 0.77 -19.51 24.55
N GLY A 407 0.54 -18.26 25.00
CA GLY A 407 0.10 -17.17 24.13
C GLY A 407 1.10 -16.87 23.00
N TYR A 408 2.40 -16.91 23.29
CA TYR A 408 3.43 -16.80 22.26
C TYR A 408 3.35 -17.95 21.25
N HIS A 409 3.26 -19.21 21.68
CA HIS A 409 3.20 -20.35 20.77
C HIS A 409 1.94 -20.36 19.90
N ALA A 410 0.79 -20.00 20.48
CA ALA A 410 -0.46 -19.82 19.72
C ALA A 410 -0.28 -18.74 18.64
N LEU A 411 0.30 -17.59 19.01
CA LEU A 411 0.54 -16.51 18.06
C LEU A 411 1.61 -16.86 17.03
N ASN A 412 2.67 -17.57 17.43
CA ASN A 412 3.72 -18.04 16.53
C ASN A 412 3.18 -19.03 15.50
N THR A 413 2.15 -19.80 15.83
CA THR A 413 1.44 -20.65 14.86
C THR A 413 0.77 -19.80 13.79
N VAL A 414 0.14 -18.68 14.16
CA VAL A 414 -0.45 -17.72 13.22
C VAL A 414 0.64 -17.05 12.37
N VAL A 415 1.75 -16.62 12.97
CA VAL A 415 2.92 -16.06 12.25
C VAL A 415 3.45 -17.05 11.22
N ASN A 416 3.64 -18.32 11.62
CA ASN A 416 4.12 -19.38 10.73
C ASN A 416 3.14 -19.68 9.60
N PHE A 417 1.83 -19.72 9.90
CA PHE A 417 0.80 -19.86 8.87
C PHE A 417 0.86 -18.69 7.88
N ASN A 418 0.94 -17.45 8.36
CA ASN A 418 1.05 -16.25 7.55
C ASN A 418 2.35 -16.18 6.73
N ARG A 419 3.42 -16.85 7.18
CA ARG A 419 4.66 -16.98 6.41
C ARG A 419 4.59 -18.10 5.36
N SER A 420 3.74 -19.10 5.56
CA SER A 420 3.69 -20.28 4.71
C SER A 420 3.47 -19.91 3.24
N PRO A 421 4.08 -20.64 2.28
CA PRO A 421 3.81 -20.46 0.86
C PRO A 421 2.32 -20.58 0.53
N PHE A 422 1.57 -21.39 1.30
CA PHE A 422 0.14 -21.58 1.12
C PHE A 422 -0.69 -20.33 1.48
N SER A 423 -0.36 -19.61 2.56
CA SER A 423 -1.07 -18.37 2.92
C SER A 423 -0.68 -17.20 2.01
N ARG A 424 0.59 -17.16 1.57
CA ARG A 424 1.16 -16.04 0.80
C ARG A 424 1.13 -16.23 -0.71
N TYR A 425 0.62 -17.35 -1.21
CA TYR A 425 0.74 -17.71 -2.63
C TYR A 425 0.31 -16.56 -3.57
N SER A 426 -0.78 -15.84 -3.27
CA SER A 426 -1.26 -14.72 -4.07
C SER A 426 -0.25 -13.56 -4.12
N THR A 427 0.26 -13.13 -2.97
CA THR A 427 1.27 -12.06 -2.89
C THR A 427 2.59 -12.48 -3.52
N THR A 428 2.96 -13.76 -3.40
CA THR A 428 4.12 -14.34 -4.08
C THR A 428 3.97 -14.30 -5.61
N ILE A 429 2.83 -14.69 -6.17
CA ILE A 429 2.58 -14.60 -7.62
C ILE A 429 2.67 -13.15 -8.09
N MET A 430 2.03 -12.21 -7.37
CA MET A 430 2.05 -10.79 -7.72
C MET A 430 3.48 -10.24 -7.70
N GLY A 431 4.26 -10.51 -6.66
CA GLY A 431 5.66 -10.08 -6.58
C GLY A 431 6.54 -10.70 -7.68
N SER A 432 6.29 -11.95 -8.07
CA SER A 432 6.95 -12.57 -9.23
C SER A 432 6.54 -11.91 -10.55
N GLY A 433 5.27 -11.54 -10.70
CA GLY A 433 4.78 -10.82 -11.87
C GLY A 433 5.34 -9.40 -11.99
N ASP A 434 5.56 -8.73 -10.87
CA ASP A 434 6.24 -7.44 -10.85
C ASP A 434 7.72 -7.59 -11.23
N ALA A 435 8.37 -8.67 -10.81
CA ALA A 435 9.74 -8.98 -11.25
C ALA A 435 9.82 -9.24 -12.76
N LEU A 436 8.82 -9.94 -13.32
CA LEU A 436 8.68 -10.15 -14.76
C LEU A 436 8.58 -8.81 -15.49
N ALA A 437 7.70 -7.93 -15.06
CA ALA A 437 7.48 -6.62 -15.69
C ALA A 437 8.69 -5.70 -15.59
N ARG A 438 9.35 -5.65 -14.42
CA ARG A 438 10.61 -4.90 -14.24
C ARG A 438 11.67 -5.40 -15.22
N THR A 439 11.82 -6.72 -15.36
CA THR A 439 12.79 -7.31 -16.29
C THR A 439 12.47 -7.00 -17.74
N ILE A 440 11.19 -7.06 -18.15
CA ILE A 440 10.76 -6.65 -19.49
C ILE A 440 11.16 -5.19 -19.75
N ILE A 441 10.85 -4.29 -18.82
CA ILE A 441 11.17 -2.86 -18.93
C ILE A 441 12.69 -2.64 -18.99
N GLY A 442 13.46 -3.34 -18.16
CA GLY A 442 14.92 -3.27 -18.19
C GLY A 442 15.51 -3.72 -19.54
N ARG A 443 14.99 -4.80 -20.12
CA ARG A 443 15.37 -5.25 -21.46
C ARG A 443 15.01 -4.24 -22.55
N HIS A 444 13.80 -3.66 -22.48
CA HIS A 444 13.39 -2.60 -23.40
C HIS A 444 14.30 -1.37 -23.31
N GLU A 445 14.68 -0.97 -22.10
CA GLU A 445 15.61 0.14 -21.86
C GLU A 445 17.01 -0.17 -22.42
N MET A 446 17.50 -1.38 -22.21
CA MET A 446 18.76 -1.86 -22.77
C MET A 446 18.75 -1.80 -24.31
N ARG A 447 17.66 -2.24 -24.93
CA ARG A 447 17.50 -2.19 -26.39
C ARG A 447 17.37 -0.76 -26.91
N MET A 448 16.69 0.12 -26.17
CA MET A 448 16.56 1.54 -26.51
C MET A 448 17.94 2.20 -26.58
N ARG A 449 18.78 2.00 -25.55
CA ARG A 449 20.14 2.56 -25.49
C ARG A 449 21.01 2.06 -26.63
N ALA A 450 20.92 0.77 -26.95
CA ALA A 450 21.65 0.19 -28.08
C ALA A 450 21.21 0.76 -29.44
N ALA A 451 19.90 0.91 -29.66
CA ALA A 451 19.37 1.51 -30.88
C ALA A 451 19.80 2.98 -31.02
N ARG A 452 19.81 3.71 -29.91
CA ARG A 452 20.20 5.12 -29.90
C ARG A 452 21.70 5.30 -30.12
N GLN A 453 22.52 4.44 -29.52
CA GLN A 453 23.96 4.42 -29.77
C GLN A 453 24.25 4.13 -31.24
N ALA A 454 23.58 3.14 -31.84
CA ALA A 454 23.73 2.84 -33.27
C ALA A 454 23.40 4.04 -34.17
N ILE A 455 22.34 4.80 -33.85
CA ILE A 455 22.00 6.04 -34.57
C ILE A 455 23.07 7.12 -34.37
N ALA A 456 23.55 7.29 -33.14
CA ALA A 456 24.61 8.26 -32.82
C ALA A 456 25.93 7.93 -33.54
N ASP A 457 26.23 6.64 -33.73
CA ASP A 457 27.40 6.13 -34.46
C ASP A 457 27.22 6.20 -35.99
N GLY A 458 26.09 6.73 -36.48
CA GLY A 458 25.84 7.00 -37.90
C GLY A 458 25.25 5.82 -38.69
N ALA A 459 24.69 4.80 -38.04
CA ALA A 459 24.04 3.68 -38.73
C ALA A 459 22.80 4.12 -39.54
N ASP A 460 22.56 3.47 -40.68
CA ASP A 460 21.29 3.64 -41.42
C ASP A 460 20.13 3.17 -40.52
N LEU A 461 19.08 3.99 -40.44
CA LEU A 461 17.83 3.71 -39.74
C LEU A 461 17.22 2.34 -40.08
N LYS A 462 17.48 1.79 -41.27
CA LYS A 462 17.04 0.43 -41.65
C LYS A 462 17.75 -0.67 -40.87
N ASP A 463 19.04 -0.47 -40.55
CA ASP A 463 19.91 -1.44 -39.91
C ASP A 463 19.98 -1.31 -38.39
N VAL A 464 19.57 -0.16 -37.85
CA VAL A 464 19.55 0.13 -36.39
C VAL A 464 18.94 -1.00 -35.57
N ARG A 465 17.83 -1.61 -36.03
CA ARG A 465 17.18 -2.71 -35.29
C ARG A 465 18.09 -3.93 -35.14
N LYS A 466 18.81 -4.29 -36.21
CA LYS A 466 19.75 -5.41 -36.23
C LYS A 466 20.97 -5.10 -35.36
N ILE A 467 21.56 -3.92 -35.54
CA ILE A 467 22.74 -3.49 -34.76
C ILE A 467 22.39 -3.43 -33.27
N ALA A 468 21.24 -2.87 -32.91
CA ALA A 468 20.76 -2.84 -31.54
C ALA A 468 20.59 -4.24 -30.94
N ALA A 469 20.13 -5.22 -31.74
CA ALA A 469 19.97 -6.61 -31.30
C ALA A 469 21.30 -7.32 -31.00
N GLU A 470 22.37 -6.93 -31.69
CA GLU A 470 23.72 -7.48 -31.54
C GLU A 470 24.49 -6.79 -30.42
N THR A 471 24.19 -5.52 -30.13
CA THR A 471 24.92 -4.67 -29.18
C THR A 471 24.23 -4.45 -27.84
N GLU A 472 22.96 -4.87 -27.67
CA GLU A 472 22.18 -4.64 -26.45
C GLU A 472 22.88 -5.10 -25.16
N GLU A 473 23.58 -6.23 -25.20
CA GLU A 473 24.24 -6.80 -24.02
C GLU A 473 25.39 -5.92 -23.47
N ASN A 474 25.93 -4.99 -24.28
CA ASN A 474 26.92 -4.01 -23.81
C ASN A 474 26.36 -3.10 -22.72
N PHE A 475 25.04 -2.84 -22.75
CA PHE A 475 24.35 -1.96 -21.80
C PHE A 475 23.82 -2.71 -20.58
N ARG A 476 24.01 -4.03 -20.47
CA ARG A 476 23.46 -4.83 -19.36
C ARG A 476 23.88 -4.31 -17.99
N LYS A 477 25.16 -3.95 -17.81
CA LYS A 477 25.70 -3.50 -16.52
C LYS A 477 25.17 -2.13 -16.10
N GLU A 478 24.68 -1.32 -17.03
CA GLU A 478 24.04 -0.05 -16.72
C GLU A 478 22.62 -0.23 -16.19
N ILE A 479 21.92 -1.26 -16.67
CA ILE A 479 20.51 -1.51 -16.34
C ILE A 479 20.36 -2.49 -15.18
N PHE A 480 21.17 -3.54 -15.18
CA PHE A 480 21.08 -4.67 -14.26
C PHE A 480 22.35 -4.82 -13.43
N THR A 481 22.16 -5.13 -12.14
CA THR A 481 23.23 -5.57 -11.25
C THR A 481 22.92 -6.96 -10.72
N LYS A 482 23.95 -7.68 -10.26
CA LYS A 482 23.79 -9.02 -9.69
C LYS A 482 23.45 -8.93 -8.21
N ASN A 483 22.39 -9.61 -7.79
CA ASN A 483 22.03 -9.77 -6.38
C ASN A 483 22.91 -10.83 -5.67
N GLN A 484 22.66 -11.07 -4.38
CA GLN A 484 23.37 -12.07 -3.57
C GLN A 484 23.23 -13.52 -4.11
N ASP A 485 22.18 -13.80 -4.89
CA ASP A 485 21.95 -15.09 -5.55
C ASP A 485 22.49 -15.10 -7.01
N ASN A 486 23.38 -14.16 -7.36
CA ASN A 486 24.03 -14.01 -8.68
C ASN A 486 23.04 -13.76 -9.85
N GLN A 487 21.86 -13.24 -9.55
CA GLN A 487 20.82 -12.93 -10.55
C GLN A 487 20.78 -11.45 -10.92
N PHE A 488 20.52 -11.19 -12.20
CA PHE A 488 20.35 -9.83 -12.71
C PHE A 488 19.05 -9.22 -12.22
N ILE A 489 19.17 -8.07 -11.56
CA ILE A 489 18.07 -7.26 -11.06
C ILE A 489 18.19 -5.86 -11.64
N VAL A 490 17.08 -5.31 -12.09
CA VAL A 490 17.01 -3.92 -12.55
C VAL A 490 17.36 -2.97 -11.40
N THR A 491 18.39 -2.15 -11.61
CA THR A 491 18.85 -1.13 -10.67
C THR A 491 18.98 0.26 -11.28
N ASP A 492 18.91 0.37 -12.61
CA ASP A 492 18.80 1.67 -13.26
C ASP A 492 17.58 2.43 -12.74
N GLN A 493 17.76 3.72 -12.49
CA GLN A 493 16.74 4.56 -11.86
C GLN A 493 15.50 4.70 -12.76
N ALA A 494 15.68 4.91 -14.07
CA ALA A 494 14.60 5.08 -15.03
C ALA A 494 13.76 3.80 -15.13
N ALA A 495 14.44 2.67 -15.33
CA ALA A 495 13.83 1.35 -15.44
C ALA A 495 13.14 0.94 -14.12
N THR A 496 13.71 1.29 -12.96
CA THR A 496 13.11 1.04 -11.65
C THR A 496 11.85 1.88 -11.44
N LEU A 497 11.87 3.16 -11.78
CA LEU A 497 10.70 4.04 -11.68
C LEU A 497 9.59 3.61 -12.65
N ALA A 498 9.96 3.26 -13.88
CA ALA A 498 9.06 2.69 -14.88
C ALA A 498 8.44 1.36 -14.42
N GLY A 499 9.24 0.49 -13.82
CA GLY A 499 8.78 -0.77 -13.24
C GLY A 499 7.85 -0.58 -12.04
N ASN A 500 8.13 0.40 -11.19
CA ASN A 500 7.25 0.76 -10.08
C ASN A 500 5.94 1.40 -10.55
N GLU A 501 5.97 2.17 -11.65
CA GLU A 501 4.77 2.71 -12.30
C GLU A 501 3.92 1.58 -12.88
N ALA A 502 4.54 0.61 -13.58
CA ALA A 502 3.84 -0.54 -14.13
C ALA A 502 3.22 -1.43 -13.03
N ALA A 503 3.95 -1.65 -11.93
CA ALA A 503 3.48 -2.44 -10.78
C ALA A 503 2.53 -1.66 -9.85
N LEU A 504 2.24 -0.38 -10.15
CA LEU A 504 1.45 0.50 -9.30
C LEU A 504 2.01 0.64 -7.86
N THR A 505 3.33 0.50 -7.70
CA THR A 505 4.04 0.55 -6.41
C THR A 505 4.86 1.83 -6.21
N THR A 506 4.79 2.80 -7.13
CA THR A 506 5.45 4.10 -7.00
C THR A 506 5.15 4.76 -5.65
N ALA A 507 6.18 5.39 -5.05
CA ALA A 507 6.03 6.11 -3.81
C ALA A 507 5.05 7.30 -3.99
N LEU A 508 4.20 7.52 -2.98
CA LEU A 508 3.28 8.64 -2.98
C LEU A 508 4.06 9.98 -2.91
N PRO A 509 3.71 10.99 -3.71
CA PRO A 509 4.30 12.32 -3.61
C PRO A 509 4.07 12.95 -2.21
N GLY A 510 4.97 13.86 -1.79
CA GLY A 510 4.97 14.41 -0.43
C GLY A 510 3.66 15.07 0.01
N ASN A 511 2.94 15.72 -0.90
CA ASN A 511 1.64 16.36 -0.64
C ASN A 511 0.50 15.37 -0.33
N VAL A 512 0.61 14.12 -0.78
CA VAL A 512 -0.36 13.04 -0.49
C VAL A 512 0.23 11.96 0.42
N ALA A 513 1.50 12.07 0.80
CA ALA A 513 2.16 11.16 1.74
C ALA A 513 1.53 11.21 3.15
N ALA A 514 0.87 12.31 3.50
CA ALA A 514 0.06 12.42 4.74
C ALA A 514 -1.06 11.38 4.81
N PHE A 515 -1.64 10.99 3.68
CA PHE A 515 -2.61 9.88 3.62
C PHE A 515 -1.96 8.53 3.92
N GLN A 516 -0.68 8.36 3.60
CA GLN A 516 0.08 7.17 4.00
C GLN A 516 0.26 7.12 5.53
N THR A 517 0.28 8.28 6.19
CA THR A 517 0.25 8.37 7.66
C THR A 517 -1.08 7.87 8.23
N LEU A 518 -2.21 8.12 7.54
CA LEU A 518 -3.52 7.56 7.91
C LEU A 518 -3.53 6.02 7.79
N GLN A 519 -2.94 5.45 6.73
CA GLN A 519 -2.76 4.00 6.61
C GLN A 519 -1.91 3.40 7.75
N ASN A 520 -0.98 4.19 8.31
CA ASN A 520 -0.12 3.77 9.43
C ASN A 520 -0.82 3.88 10.81
N ILE A 521 -2.04 4.43 10.88
CA ILE A 521 -2.86 4.44 12.10
C ILE A 521 -3.20 2.97 12.44
N PRO A 522 -2.88 2.50 13.66
CA PRO A 522 -3.07 1.11 14.02
C PRO A 522 -4.53 0.70 13.89
N VAL A 523 -4.76 -0.48 13.31
CA VAL A 523 -6.08 -1.09 13.05
C VAL A 523 -6.90 -0.28 12.03
N VAL A 524 -7.22 0.97 12.31
CA VAL A 524 -8.07 1.83 11.47
C VAL A 524 -7.47 2.03 10.08
N GLY A 525 -6.19 2.39 10.00
CA GLY A 525 -5.53 2.66 8.72
C GLY A 525 -5.43 1.43 7.82
N GLN A 526 -5.13 0.27 8.40
CA GLN A 526 -4.90 -0.96 7.66
C GLN A 526 -6.19 -1.61 7.15
N PHE A 527 -7.29 -1.54 7.90
CA PHE A 527 -8.57 -2.16 7.51
C PHE A 527 -9.44 -1.27 6.63
N PHE A 528 -9.39 0.06 6.82
CA PHE A 528 -10.21 1.00 6.06
C PHE A 528 -9.48 1.53 4.81
N PHE A 529 -8.14 1.57 4.83
CA PHE A 529 -7.34 2.09 3.72
C PHE A 529 -6.24 1.12 3.23
N PRO A 530 -6.58 -0.13 2.84
CA PRO A 530 -5.57 -1.14 2.54
C PRO A 530 -4.71 -0.88 1.30
N PHE A 531 -5.29 -0.25 0.26
CA PHE A 531 -4.64 -0.11 -1.06
C PHE A 531 -4.48 1.35 -1.50
N MET A 532 -4.20 2.28 -0.59
CA MET A 532 -4.08 3.70 -0.95
C MET A 532 -3.02 3.96 -2.02
N ARG A 533 -1.83 3.36 -1.88
CA ARG A 533 -0.72 3.55 -2.83
C ARG A 533 -1.08 3.00 -4.22
N THR A 534 -1.54 1.75 -4.27
CA THR A 534 -1.93 1.10 -5.52
C THR A 534 -3.08 1.83 -6.19
N GLY A 535 -4.11 2.22 -5.43
CA GLY A 535 -5.24 3.01 -5.92
C GLY A 535 -4.80 4.38 -6.48
N TYR A 536 -3.91 5.09 -5.78
CA TYR A 536 -3.38 6.37 -6.24
C TYR A 536 -2.58 6.20 -7.53
N ASN A 537 -1.70 5.21 -7.58
CA ASN A 537 -0.88 4.96 -8.75
C ASN A 537 -1.72 4.53 -9.95
N ALA A 538 -2.78 3.74 -9.76
CA ALA A 538 -3.73 3.39 -10.82
C ALA A 538 -4.42 4.64 -11.38
N LEU A 539 -4.84 5.57 -10.51
CA LEU A 539 -5.43 6.85 -10.91
C LEU A 539 -4.41 7.76 -11.61
N ARG A 540 -3.20 7.91 -11.07
CA ARG A 540 -2.12 8.69 -11.70
C ARG A 540 -1.76 8.14 -13.08
N LEU A 541 -1.73 6.81 -13.21
CA LEU A 541 -1.49 6.13 -14.48
C LEU A 541 -2.63 6.39 -15.47
N THR A 542 -3.88 6.28 -15.02
CA THR A 542 -5.08 6.64 -15.82
C THR A 542 -5.00 8.09 -16.30
N TYR A 543 -4.73 9.03 -15.39
CA TYR A 543 -4.58 10.45 -15.68
C TYR A 543 -3.52 10.72 -16.76
N SER A 544 -2.41 9.98 -16.72
CA SER A 544 -1.32 10.10 -17.70
C SER A 544 -1.67 9.67 -19.13
N HIS A 545 -2.82 9.02 -19.33
CA HIS A 545 -3.36 8.64 -20.64
C HIS A 545 -4.41 9.63 -21.16
N THR A 546 -4.63 10.75 -20.48
CA THR A 546 -5.65 11.73 -20.86
C THR A 546 -5.03 13.09 -21.14
N VAL A 547 -5.77 13.96 -21.81
CA VAL A 547 -5.35 15.34 -22.11
C VAL A 547 -5.00 16.10 -20.82
N LEU A 548 -5.59 15.74 -19.68
CA LEU A 548 -5.28 16.38 -18.39
C LEU A 548 -3.80 16.22 -17.96
N GLU A 549 -3.07 15.25 -18.51
CA GLU A 549 -1.63 15.11 -18.26
C GLU A 549 -0.86 16.39 -18.59
N THR A 550 -1.33 17.19 -19.56
CA THR A 550 -0.69 18.47 -19.94
C THR A 550 -0.70 19.51 -18.82
N LEU A 551 -1.63 19.38 -17.86
CA LEU A 551 -1.72 20.24 -16.67
C LEU A 551 -0.83 19.75 -15.52
N SER A 552 -0.20 18.58 -15.68
CA SER A 552 0.63 18.02 -14.61
C SER A 552 2.00 18.67 -14.57
N LYS A 553 2.54 18.82 -13.35
CA LYS A 553 3.93 19.25 -13.15
C LYS A 553 4.93 18.35 -13.89
N LYS A 554 4.67 17.05 -13.99
CA LYS A 554 5.54 16.11 -14.72
C LYS A 554 5.61 16.46 -16.20
N TYR A 555 4.48 16.79 -16.81
CA TYR A 555 4.45 17.22 -18.21
C TYR A 555 5.22 18.52 -18.40
N ASP A 556 4.95 19.53 -17.57
CA ASP A 556 5.66 20.81 -17.63
C ASP A 556 7.18 20.64 -17.42
N ASP A 557 7.58 19.84 -16.43
CA ASP A 557 8.97 19.56 -16.12
C ASP A 557 9.70 18.89 -17.31
N ILE A 558 9.06 17.92 -18.00
CA ILE A 558 9.67 17.17 -19.11
C ILE A 558 9.59 17.93 -20.45
N VAL A 559 8.52 18.69 -20.71
CA VAL A 559 8.29 19.33 -22.01
C VAL A 559 8.83 20.76 -22.04
N ASN A 560 8.71 21.51 -20.95
CA ASN A 560 9.04 22.93 -20.89
C ASN A 560 10.30 23.17 -20.05
N VAL A 561 10.28 22.81 -18.76
CA VAL A 561 11.39 23.14 -17.83
C VAL A 561 12.69 22.45 -18.22
N SER A 562 12.65 21.22 -18.72
CA SER A 562 13.85 20.49 -19.14
C SER A 562 14.63 21.18 -20.26
N LYS A 563 14.00 22.08 -21.04
CA LYS A 563 14.66 22.86 -22.10
C LYS A 563 15.61 23.91 -21.52
N THR A 564 15.28 24.47 -20.35
CA THR A 564 16.07 25.52 -19.68
C THR A 564 16.87 24.98 -18.50
N ASN A 565 16.36 23.95 -17.81
CA ASN A 565 16.99 23.31 -16.66
C ASN A 565 16.91 21.76 -16.76
N PRO A 566 17.88 21.12 -17.43
CA PRO A 566 17.91 19.66 -17.60
C PRO A 566 18.00 18.87 -16.28
N SER A 567 18.42 19.49 -15.17
CA SER A 567 18.53 18.81 -13.87
C SER A 567 17.18 18.30 -13.34
N VAL A 568 16.07 18.90 -13.79
CA VAL A 568 14.71 18.48 -13.46
C VAL A 568 14.40 17.06 -13.92
N LEU A 569 15.10 16.55 -14.95
CA LEU A 569 14.91 15.20 -15.49
C LEU A 569 15.38 14.10 -14.54
N LYS A 570 16.35 14.41 -13.66
CA LYS A 570 16.93 13.47 -12.70
C LYS A 570 15.89 12.89 -11.72
N GLN A 571 14.87 13.68 -11.36
CA GLN A 571 13.80 13.22 -10.47
C GLN A 571 12.91 12.14 -11.12
N TYR A 572 12.89 12.09 -12.46
CA TYR A 572 12.16 11.09 -13.24
C TYR A 572 13.06 9.94 -13.74
N GLY A 573 14.35 9.97 -13.40
CA GLY A 573 15.34 9.02 -13.92
C GLY A 573 15.62 9.19 -15.42
N ILE A 574 15.15 10.28 -16.04
CA ILE A 574 15.36 10.52 -17.48
C ILE A 574 16.74 11.15 -17.66
N LYS A 575 17.55 10.59 -18.56
CA LYS A 575 18.81 11.23 -18.94
C LYS A 575 18.51 12.38 -19.92
N PRO A 576 19.24 13.52 -19.85
CA PRO A 576 19.04 14.65 -20.76
C PRO A 576 18.99 14.25 -22.23
N GLU A 577 19.84 13.29 -22.60
CA GLU A 577 19.94 12.77 -23.95
C GLU A 577 18.72 11.92 -24.40
N ASP A 578 17.92 11.38 -23.48
CA ASP A 578 16.74 10.54 -23.77
C ASP A 578 15.43 11.34 -23.74
N VAL A 579 15.50 12.66 -23.48
CA VAL A 579 14.33 13.49 -23.19
C VAL A 579 13.32 13.52 -24.35
N ASP A 580 13.77 13.56 -25.59
CA ASP A 580 12.90 13.64 -26.77
C ASP A 580 12.08 12.36 -26.97
N PHE A 581 12.73 11.21 -26.77
CA PHE A 581 12.04 9.92 -26.76
C PHE A 581 10.95 9.87 -25.68
N HIS A 582 11.24 10.36 -24.47
CA HIS A 582 10.25 10.42 -23.40
C HIS A 582 9.12 11.42 -23.66
N ARG A 583 9.41 12.58 -24.27
CA ARG A 583 8.38 13.54 -24.73
C ARG A 583 7.46 12.89 -25.76
N GLY A 584 8.03 12.19 -26.73
CA GLY A 584 7.29 11.39 -27.70
C GLY A 584 6.39 10.35 -27.02
N MET A 585 6.94 9.54 -26.12
CA MET A 585 6.18 8.55 -25.34
C MET A 585 5.02 9.16 -24.56
N MET A 586 5.20 10.34 -23.95
CA MET A 586 4.11 11.04 -23.24
C MET A 586 3.00 11.48 -24.21
N LYS A 587 3.34 12.09 -25.34
CA LYS A 587 2.37 12.46 -26.38
C LYS A 587 1.60 11.26 -26.90
N GLY A 588 2.32 10.17 -27.21
CA GLY A 588 1.71 8.94 -27.70
C GLY A 588 0.79 8.29 -26.67
N ARG A 589 1.16 8.34 -25.39
CA ARG A 589 0.30 7.87 -24.28
C ARG A 589 -1.01 8.66 -24.20
N ILE A 590 -0.94 9.99 -24.26
CA ILE A 590 -2.14 10.87 -24.25
C ILE A 590 -3.01 10.60 -25.47
N ALA A 591 -2.41 10.51 -26.66
CA ALA A 591 -3.13 10.28 -27.90
C ALA A 591 -3.82 8.89 -27.91
N ALA A 592 -3.13 7.84 -27.48
CA ALA A 592 -3.68 6.51 -27.39
C ALA A 592 -4.88 6.44 -26.42
N GLY A 593 -4.74 7.00 -25.22
CA GLY A 593 -5.81 6.99 -24.23
C GLY A 593 -7.02 7.85 -24.63
N THR A 594 -6.78 9.04 -25.19
CA THR A 594 -7.85 9.93 -25.67
C THR A 594 -8.63 9.30 -26.84
N SER A 595 -7.92 8.65 -27.77
CA SER A 595 -8.54 7.94 -28.89
C SER A 595 -9.39 6.76 -28.41
N LEU A 596 -8.86 5.98 -27.46
CA LEU A 596 -9.60 4.88 -26.83
C LEU A 596 -10.86 5.37 -26.09
N MET A 597 -10.75 6.44 -25.30
CA MET A 597 -11.92 7.05 -24.63
C MET A 597 -12.97 7.52 -25.62
N THR A 598 -12.56 8.18 -26.71
CA THR A 598 -13.47 8.66 -27.75
C THR A 598 -14.21 7.50 -28.41
N MET A 599 -13.48 6.43 -28.78
CA MET A 599 -14.07 5.23 -29.37
C MET A 599 -15.07 4.57 -28.42
N VAL A 600 -14.73 4.43 -27.14
CA VAL A 600 -15.65 3.88 -26.13
C VAL A 600 -16.86 4.79 -25.92
N GLY A 601 -16.69 6.11 -25.98
CA GLY A 601 -17.80 7.05 -25.94
C GLY A 601 -18.79 6.84 -27.08
N ILE A 602 -18.29 6.72 -28.32
CA ILE A 602 -19.13 6.42 -29.49
C ILE A 602 -19.85 5.07 -29.32
N MET A 603 -19.14 4.04 -28.83
CA MET A 603 -19.76 2.73 -28.59
C MET A 603 -20.83 2.82 -27.47
N ALA A 604 -20.60 3.62 -26.43
CA ALA A 604 -21.57 3.84 -25.36
C ALA A 604 -22.84 4.55 -25.87
N MET A 605 -22.72 5.53 -26.78
CA MET A 605 -23.87 6.16 -27.45
C MET A 605 -24.77 5.15 -28.16
N SER A 606 -24.17 4.12 -28.75
CA SER A 606 -24.90 3.05 -29.44
C SER A 606 -25.41 1.93 -28.50
N GLY A 607 -25.24 2.08 -27.18
CA GLY A 607 -25.61 1.04 -26.20
C GLY A 607 -24.73 -0.21 -26.24
N MET A 608 -23.55 -0.14 -26.89
CA MET A 608 -22.60 -1.25 -26.97
C MET A 608 -21.64 -1.31 -25.78
N VAL A 609 -21.69 -0.34 -24.85
CA VAL A 609 -20.84 -0.30 -23.66
C VAL A 609 -21.68 0.03 -22.44
N THR A 610 -21.46 -0.70 -21.36
CA THR A 610 -22.11 -0.48 -20.07
C THR A 610 -21.12 0.10 -19.07
N GLY A 611 -21.52 1.16 -18.37
CA GLY A 611 -20.74 1.80 -17.33
C GLY A 611 -20.85 1.13 -15.95
N ASP A 612 -20.69 1.95 -14.91
CA ASP A 612 -20.83 1.53 -13.53
C ASP A 612 -22.25 1.14 -13.16
N LEU A 613 -22.36 0.40 -12.05
CA LEU A 613 -23.65 -0.03 -11.54
C LEU A 613 -24.42 1.20 -11.01
N PRO A 614 -25.72 1.35 -11.32
CA PRO A 614 -26.49 2.50 -10.86
C PRO A 614 -26.39 2.73 -9.34
N PRO A 615 -26.28 3.98 -8.88
CA PRO A 615 -26.09 4.31 -7.47
C PRO A 615 -27.36 4.02 -6.64
N ASP A 616 -28.53 4.14 -7.25
CA ASP A 616 -29.80 3.88 -6.60
C ASP A 616 -30.08 2.37 -6.51
N ARG A 617 -30.65 1.94 -5.37
CA ARG A 617 -30.85 0.51 -5.08
C ARG A 617 -31.85 -0.15 -6.04
N GLU A 618 -32.81 0.60 -6.54
CA GLU A 618 -33.96 0.10 -7.29
C GLU A 618 -33.56 -0.26 -8.72
N THR A 619 -32.98 0.70 -9.43
CA THR A 619 -32.42 0.52 -10.78
C THR A 619 -31.30 -0.51 -10.74
N ARG A 620 -30.48 -0.54 -9.68
CA ARG A 620 -29.44 -1.56 -9.49
C ARG A 620 -29.99 -2.99 -9.43
N GLU A 621 -31.06 -3.23 -8.68
CA GLU A 621 -31.61 -4.59 -8.57
C GLU A 621 -32.28 -5.02 -9.89
N LEU A 622 -32.96 -4.11 -10.59
CA LEU A 622 -33.47 -4.36 -11.94
C LEU A 622 -32.35 -4.59 -12.96
N TRP A 623 -31.27 -3.82 -12.90
CA TRP A 623 -30.08 -3.97 -13.74
C TRP A 623 -29.50 -5.38 -13.60
N LYS A 624 -29.35 -5.86 -12.36
CA LYS A 624 -28.92 -7.23 -12.07
C LYS A 624 -29.92 -8.27 -12.54
N ALA A 625 -31.22 -8.05 -12.35
CA ALA A 625 -32.27 -8.98 -12.76
C ALA A 625 -32.31 -9.16 -14.29
N ASN A 626 -32.04 -8.09 -15.04
CA ASN A 626 -31.87 -8.09 -16.50
C ASN A 626 -30.55 -8.74 -16.96
N GLY A 627 -29.68 -9.15 -16.04
CA GLY A 627 -28.38 -9.72 -16.37
C GLY A 627 -27.45 -8.74 -17.08
N ILE A 628 -27.69 -7.42 -16.98
CA ILE A 628 -26.83 -6.42 -17.60
C ILE A 628 -25.51 -6.41 -16.82
N MET A 629 -24.42 -6.72 -17.52
CA MET A 629 -23.11 -6.80 -16.89
C MET A 629 -22.52 -5.39 -16.78
N PRO A 630 -22.14 -4.90 -15.59
CA PRO A 630 -21.51 -3.59 -15.45
C PRO A 630 -20.10 -3.60 -16.05
N ASN A 631 -19.61 -2.44 -16.47
CA ASN A 631 -18.26 -2.26 -17.02
C ASN A 631 -17.91 -3.27 -18.11
N SER A 632 -18.73 -3.35 -19.16
CA SER A 632 -18.63 -4.39 -20.20
C SER A 632 -18.90 -3.87 -21.60
N PHE A 633 -18.23 -4.48 -22.58
CA PHE A 633 -18.58 -4.38 -24.00
C PHE A 633 -19.69 -5.38 -24.32
N LYS A 634 -20.78 -4.90 -24.92
CA LYS A 634 -21.87 -5.72 -25.43
C LYS A 634 -21.53 -6.13 -26.86
N LEU A 635 -21.44 -7.44 -27.07
CA LEU A 635 -21.25 -8.03 -28.39
C LEU A 635 -22.58 -7.98 -29.17
N PRO A 636 -22.55 -7.88 -30.50
CA PRO A 636 -23.75 -7.96 -31.34
C PRO A 636 -24.58 -9.23 -31.10
N THR A 637 -23.94 -10.30 -30.66
CA THR A 637 -24.56 -11.60 -30.34
C THR A 637 -25.28 -11.64 -28.97
N GLY A 638 -25.33 -10.52 -28.24
CA GLY A 638 -25.97 -10.44 -26.91
C GLY A 638 -25.07 -10.87 -25.74
N GLY A 639 -23.83 -11.27 -26.01
CA GLY A 639 -22.82 -11.53 -24.98
C GLY A 639 -22.21 -10.24 -24.41
N TYR A 640 -21.71 -10.30 -23.18
CA TYR A 640 -20.95 -9.23 -22.53
C TYR A 640 -19.52 -9.67 -22.28
N VAL A 641 -18.58 -8.77 -22.53
CA VAL A 641 -17.15 -8.93 -22.23
C VAL A 641 -16.75 -7.82 -21.28
N SER A 642 -16.47 -8.17 -20.01
CA SER A 642 -16.15 -7.16 -19.01
C SER A 642 -14.75 -6.60 -19.19
N TYR A 643 -14.66 -5.27 -19.16
CA TYR A 643 -13.41 -4.52 -19.13
C TYR A 643 -12.99 -4.10 -17.71
N ARG A 644 -13.80 -4.41 -16.68
CA ARG A 644 -13.59 -3.99 -15.28
C ARG A 644 -12.17 -4.26 -14.77
N GLU A 645 -11.55 -5.34 -15.22
CA GLU A 645 -10.24 -5.79 -14.74
C GLU A 645 -9.07 -5.34 -15.62
N MET A 646 -9.32 -4.63 -16.72
CA MET A 646 -8.29 -4.20 -17.67
C MET A 646 -7.65 -2.89 -17.21
N GLU A 647 -6.86 -2.90 -16.14
CA GLU A 647 -6.17 -1.68 -15.68
C GLU A 647 -5.02 -1.30 -16.63
N PRO A 648 -4.78 0.02 -16.87
CA PRO A 648 -5.53 1.19 -16.36
C PRO A 648 -6.77 1.57 -17.20
N PHE A 649 -7.02 0.89 -18.32
CA PHE A 649 -8.08 1.23 -19.28
C PHE A 649 -9.50 1.11 -18.74
N ASN A 650 -9.72 0.23 -17.76
CA ASN A 650 -11.02 0.05 -17.12
C ASN A 650 -11.64 1.38 -16.67
N THR A 651 -10.82 2.29 -16.16
CA THR A 651 -11.23 3.58 -15.62
C THR A 651 -11.51 4.55 -16.75
N LEU A 652 -10.69 4.54 -17.80
CA LEU A 652 -10.93 5.33 -19.01
C LEU A 652 -12.22 4.92 -19.70
N PHE A 653 -12.47 3.62 -19.80
CA PHE A 653 -13.68 3.06 -20.40
C PHE A 653 -14.92 3.35 -19.55
N ALA A 654 -14.82 3.17 -18.22
CA ALA A 654 -15.91 3.51 -17.30
C ALA A 654 -16.23 5.00 -17.35
N LEU A 655 -15.22 5.88 -17.32
CA LEU A 655 -15.39 7.33 -17.50
C LEU A 655 -16.17 7.64 -18.78
N ALA A 656 -15.72 7.10 -19.92
CA ALA A 656 -16.37 7.33 -21.20
C ALA A 656 -17.80 6.76 -21.24
N ALA A 657 -18.04 5.55 -20.72
CA ALA A 657 -19.36 4.93 -20.70
C ALA A 657 -20.34 5.66 -19.76
N ASN A 658 -19.86 6.12 -18.61
CA ASN A 658 -20.65 6.80 -17.59
C ASN A 658 -21.20 8.15 -18.08
N VAL A 659 -20.53 8.82 -19.03
CA VAL A 659 -21.04 10.04 -19.70
C VAL A 659 -22.42 9.78 -20.30
N PHE A 660 -22.54 8.66 -21.02
CA PHE A 660 -23.72 8.36 -21.81
C PHE A 660 -24.79 7.63 -21.00
N THR A 661 -24.39 6.78 -20.05
CA THR A 661 -25.37 6.16 -19.14
C THR A 661 -25.98 7.15 -18.14
N ASN A 662 -25.30 8.28 -17.85
CA ASN A 662 -25.80 9.35 -16.97
C ASN A 662 -26.06 10.67 -17.72
N GLN A 663 -26.31 10.61 -19.04
CA GLN A 663 -26.47 11.77 -19.92
C GLN A 663 -27.50 12.80 -19.42
N HIS A 664 -28.51 12.36 -18.67
CA HIS A 664 -29.53 13.22 -18.04
C HIS A 664 -28.96 14.29 -17.08
N VAL A 665 -27.71 14.13 -16.62
CA VAL A 665 -27.04 15.06 -15.70
C VAL A 665 -26.22 16.13 -16.46
N LEU A 666 -25.89 15.92 -17.75
CA LEU A 666 -24.80 16.64 -18.44
C LEU A 666 -25.23 17.61 -19.57
N GLY A 667 -26.53 17.80 -19.82
CA GLY A 667 -27.06 18.76 -20.80
C GLY A 667 -26.91 18.34 -22.28
N GLU A 668 -27.58 19.05 -23.19
CA GLU A 668 -27.85 18.60 -24.58
C GLU A 668 -26.65 18.57 -25.53
N ASP A 669 -25.58 19.36 -25.33
CA ASP A 669 -24.41 19.31 -26.23
C ASP A 669 -23.21 18.58 -25.62
N ILE A 670 -23.06 17.31 -25.99
CA ILE A 670 -22.06 16.38 -25.43
C ILE A 670 -20.63 16.75 -25.86
N PHE A 671 -20.44 17.37 -27.03
CA PHE A 671 -19.13 17.58 -27.64
C PHE A 671 -18.49 18.96 -27.44
N ASP A 672 -19.27 20.00 -27.12
CA ASP A 672 -18.75 21.38 -27.07
C ASP A 672 -17.86 21.67 -25.83
N ASP A 673 -17.89 20.79 -24.83
CA ASP A 673 -17.18 21.01 -23.55
C ASP A 673 -16.49 19.75 -22.99
N LEU A 674 -15.93 18.92 -23.90
CA LEU A 674 -15.31 17.64 -23.56
C LEU A 674 -14.23 17.75 -22.47
N THR A 675 -13.45 18.84 -22.45
CA THR A 675 -12.38 19.04 -21.44
C THR A 675 -12.93 19.30 -20.04
N GLN A 676 -13.94 20.16 -19.87
CA GLN A 676 -14.54 20.39 -18.55
C GLN A 676 -15.33 19.17 -18.09
N LYS A 677 -16.03 18.47 -19.00
CA LYS A 677 -16.70 17.21 -18.71
C LYS A 677 -15.71 16.15 -18.25
N ILE A 678 -14.59 15.96 -18.97
CA ILE A 678 -13.50 15.07 -18.52
C ILE A 678 -12.97 15.49 -17.15
N THR A 679 -12.76 16.78 -16.90
CA THR A 679 -12.26 17.30 -15.62
C THR A 679 -13.23 17.02 -14.46
N PHE A 680 -14.52 17.32 -14.63
CA PHE A 680 -15.58 17.01 -13.67
C PHE A 680 -15.62 15.51 -13.38
N MET A 681 -15.55 14.67 -14.41
CA MET A 681 -15.60 13.22 -14.26
C MET A 681 -14.36 12.66 -13.57
N PHE A 682 -13.16 13.17 -13.85
CA PHE A 682 -11.97 12.82 -13.09
C PHE A 682 -12.14 13.19 -11.61
N GLY A 683 -12.80 14.31 -11.30
CA GLY A 683 -13.23 14.67 -9.96
C GLY A 683 -14.16 13.62 -9.34
N SER A 684 -15.18 13.16 -10.07
CA SER A 684 -16.09 12.11 -9.60
C SER A 684 -15.40 10.76 -9.36
N VAL A 685 -14.49 10.35 -10.25
CA VAL A 685 -13.73 9.09 -10.12
C VAL A 685 -12.72 9.14 -8.98
N LEU A 686 -12.16 10.31 -8.67
CA LEU A 686 -11.33 10.50 -7.48
C LEU A 686 -12.13 10.28 -6.19
N ILE A 687 -13.40 10.67 -6.17
CA ILE A 687 -14.32 10.49 -5.03
C ILE A 687 -14.80 9.03 -4.96
N ASP A 688 -15.13 8.41 -6.10
CA ASP A 688 -15.75 7.09 -6.18
C ASP A 688 -14.77 5.91 -6.09
N LYS A 689 -13.50 6.07 -6.47
CA LYS A 689 -12.54 4.96 -6.41
C LYS A 689 -12.17 4.60 -4.97
N SER A 690 -11.87 3.31 -4.78
CA SER A 690 -11.62 2.61 -3.51
C SER A 690 -10.55 3.21 -2.56
N MET A 691 -9.88 4.31 -2.94
CA MET A 691 -8.99 5.05 -2.06
C MET A 691 -9.74 5.76 -0.93
N LEU A 692 -10.94 6.29 -1.22
CA LEU A 692 -11.75 7.06 -0.27
C LEU A 692 -12.98 6.30 0.23
N ALA A 693 -13.28 5.11 -0.31
CA ALA A 693 -14.36 4.26 0.20
C ALA A 693 -14.21 3.95 1.71
N GLY A 694 -12.97 3.87 2.21
CA GLY A 694 -12.69 3.75 3.64
C GLY A 694 -13.14 4.96 4.46
N VAL A 695 -13.23 6.15 3.87
CA VAL A 695 -13.75 7.35 4.54
C VAL A 695 -15.25 7.20 4.80
N ASP A 696 -16.02 6.72 3.82
CA ASP A 696 -17.47 6.49 3.98
C ASP A 696 -17.77 5.45 5.06
N ASP A 697 -16.96 4.39 5.11
CA ASP A 697 -17.00 3.37 6.16
C ASP A 697 -16.70 3.96 7.56
N LEU A 698 -15.75 4.90 7.66
CA LEU A 698 -15.45 5.60 8.92
C LEU A 698 -16.54 6.59 9.29
N VAL A 699 -17.08 7.34 8.34
CA VAL A 699 -18.21 8.25 8.55
C VAL A 699 -19.42 7.45 9.06
N THR A 700 -19.71 6.29 8.47
CA THR A 700 -20.76 5.37 8.93
C THR A 700 -20.52 4.89 10.37
N LEU A 701 -19.25 4.69 10.77
CA LEU A 701 -18.90 4.25 12.12
C LEU A 701 -18.96 5.39 13.16
N PHE A 702 -18.56 6.60 12.79
CA PHE A 702 -18.46 7.76 13.71
C PHE A 702 -19.70 8.65 13.75
N ASN A 703 -20.58 8.57 12.76
CA ASN A 703 -21.81 9.33 12.77
C ASN A 703 -22.80 8.69 13.75
N ALA A 704 -23.08 9.40 14.86
CA ALA A 704 -23.88 8.94 16.00
C ALA A 704 -25.33 8.54 15.63
N ASN A 705 -25.84 8.99 14.48
CA ASN A 705 -27.17 8.61 13.97
C ASN A 705 -27.16 7.32 13.15
N SER A 706 -26.00 6.69 12.93
CA SER A 706 -25.83 5.50 12.07
C SER A 706 -26.06 4.17 12.79
N SER A 707 -26.88 4.15 13.85
CA SER A 707 -27.22 2.91 14.53
C SER A 707 -28.14 2.05 13.64
N GLY A 708 -27.72 0.82 13.30
CA GLY A 708 -28.53 -0.12 12.52
C GLY A 708 -27.79 -0.87 11.41
N GLY A 709 -28.51 -1.17 10.32
CA GLY A 709 -28.06 -2.06 9.24
C GLY A 709 -26.78 -1.67 8.47
N PRO A 710 -26.42 -0.37 8.27
CA PRO A 710 -25.15 0.01 7.67
C PRO A 710 -23.92 -0.42 8.49
N VAL A 711 -23.91 -0.15 9.80
CA VAL A 711 -22.83 -0.55 10.72
C VAL A 711 -22.73 -2.08 10.82
N GLN A 712 -23.85 -2.79 10.86
CA GLN A 712 -23.86 -4.26 10.86
C GLN A 712 -23.24 -4.86 9.60
N ARG A 713 -23.49 -4.25 8.42
CA ARG A 713 -22.88 -4.66 7.14
C ARG A 713 -21.38 -4.38 7.12
N LEU A 714 -20.95 -3.23 7.63
CA LEU A 714 -19.53 -2.89 7.78
C LEU A 714 -18.82 -3.92 8.69
N ALA A 715 -19.38 -4.19 9.88
CA ALA A 715 -18.84 -5.17 10.82
C ALA A 715 -18.79 -6.58 10.21
N ALA A 716 -19.83 -7.01 9.50
CA ALA A 716 -19.83 -8.30 8.80
C ALA A 716 -18.78 -8.37 7.68
N ARG A 717 -18.58 -7.28 6.92
CA ARG A 717 -17.54 -7.22 5.87
C ARG A 717 -16.14 -7.34 6.47
N LEU A 718 -15.85 -6.57 7.53
CA LEU A 718 -14.57 -6.60 8.23
C LEU A 718 -14.32 -7.96 8.90
N GLY A 719 -15.32 -8.50 9.59
CA GLY A 719 -15.27 -9.82 10.23
C GLY A 719 -15.03 -10.94 9.22
N ARG A 720 -15.69 -10.90 8.05
CA ARG A 720 -15.48 -11.89 7.00
C ARG A 720 -14.07 -11.83 6.41
N SER A 721 -13.55 -10.64 6.15
CA SER A 721 -12.20 -10.48 5.59
C SER A 721 -11.07 -10.93 6.54
N ALA A 722 -11.35 -10.98 7.85
CA ALA A 722 -10.42 -11.53 8.84
C ALA A 722 -10.33 -13.07 8.80
N ILE A 723 -11.23 -13.76 8.08
CA ILE A 723 -11.17 -15.21 7.89
C ILE A 723 -10.16 -15.51 6.77
N PRO A 724 -9.21 -16.45 6.97
CA PRO A 724 -8.27 -16.87 5.92
C PRO A 724 -9.00 -17.33 4.64
N TYR A 725 -8.41 -17.01 3.48
CA TYR A 725 -8.94 -17.38 2.16
C TYR A 725 -10.38 -16.93 1.88
N SER A 726 -10.85 -15.85 2.53
CA SER A 726 -12.23 -15.39 2.40
C SER A 726 -12.63 -15.06 0.95
N SER A 727 -11.71 -14.48 0.17
CA SER A 727 -11.96 -14.16 -1.24
C SER A 727 -11.88 -15.38 -2.15
N LEU A 728 -10.96 -16.32 -1.89
CA LEU A 728 -10.91 -17.61 -2.57
C LEU A 728 -12.18 -18.43 -2.30
N SER A 729 -12.58 -18.56 -1.03
CA SER A 729 -13.82 -19.24 -0.63
C SER A 729 -15.04 -18.60 -1.29
N ARG A 730 -15.08 -17.26 -1.36
CA ARG A 730 -16.08 -16.52 -2.15
C ARG A 730 -16.11 -16.92 -3.61
N ALA A 731 -14.95 -16.86 -4.25
CA ALA A 731 -14.83 -17.12 -5.67
C ALA A 731 -15.18 -18.58 -6.01
N LEU A 732 -14.78 -19.55 -5.17
CA LEU A 732 -15.17 -20.96 -5.29
C LEU A 732 -16.66 -21.18 -5.01
N SER A 733 -17.21 -20.48 -4.01
CA SER A 733 -18.65 -20.50 -3.71
C SER A 733 -19.46 -20.04 -4.92
N ASP A 734 -19.06 -18.96 -5.58
CA ASP A 734 -19.75 -18.45 -6.76
C ASP A 734 -19.68 -19.43 -7.96
N VAL A 735 -18.66 -20.30 -8.04
CA VAL A 735 -18.54 -21.35 -9.08
C VAL A 735 -19.39 -22.58 -8.76
N ILE A 736 -19.24 -23.11 -7.53
CA ILE A 736 -19.82 -24.38 -7.08
C ILE A 736 -21.29 -24.21 -6.66
N GLN A 737 -21.57 -23.17 -5.88
CA GLN A 737 -22.89 -22.82 -5.36
C GLN A 737 -23.31 -21.46 -5.91
N ALA A 738 -23.65 -21.40 -7.19
CA ALA A 738 -23.93 -20.12 -7.86
C ALA A 738 -25.28 -19.48 -7.51
N ASN A 739 -26.12 -20.17 -6.74
CA ASN A 739 -27.37 -19.61 -6.25
C ASN A 739 -27.11 -18.41 -5.33
N GLN A 740 -27.92 -17.37 -5.45
CA GLN A 740 -27.93 -16.27 -4.48
C GLN A 740 -28.67 -16.69 -3.22
N VAL A 741 -28.36 -16.06 -2.09
CA VAL A 741 -28.94 -16.38 -0.77
C VAL A 741 -29.41 -15.11 -0.07
N GLU A 742 -30.38 -15.25 0.82
CA GLU A 742 -30.88 -14.17 1.67
C GLU A 742 -30.12 -14.13 3.01
N ALA A 743 -29.72 -12.93 3.44
CA ALA A 743 -28.98 -12.71 4.68
C ALA A 743 -29.40 -11.39 5.33
N ASN A 744 -29.91 -11.46 6.56
CA ASN A 744 -30.39 -10.31 7.33
C ASN A 744 -29.62 -10.11 8.63
N SER A 745 -29.04 -11.16 9.23
CA SER A 745 -28.23 -11.04 10.45
C SER A 745 -26.73 -10.86 10.15
N ILE A 746 -25.95 -10.35 11.10
CA ILE A 746 -24.48 -10.21 10.97
C ILE A 746 -23.84 -11.57 10.65
N ALA A 747 -24.24 -12.62 11.38
CA ALA A 747 -23.70 -13.97 11.19
C ALA A 747 -24.00 -14.49 9.78
N GLU A 748 -25.24 -14.34 9.31
CA GLU A 748 -25.63 -14.68 7.93
C GLU A 748 -24.84 -13.87 6.91
N MET A 749 -24.62 -12.57 7.14
CA MET A 749 -23.85 -11.70 6.25
C MET A 749 -22.36 -12.05 6.17
N ILE A 750 -21.80 -12.66 7.22
CA ILE A 750 -20.43 -13.19 7.22
C ILE A 750 -20.36 -14.45 6.35
N ILE A 751 -21.32 -15.37 6.52
CA ILE A 751 -21.26 -16.71 5.88
C ILE A 751 -21.91 -16.81 4.49
N GLN A 752 -22.74 -15.84 4.09
CA GLN A 752 -23.51 -15.84 2.83
C GLN A 752 -22.73 -16.04 1.53
N ARG A 753 -21.41 -15.91 1.60
CA ARG A 753 -20.53 -16.09 0.45
C ARG A 753 -19.37 -17.03 0.76
N ASP A 754 -19.46 -17.80 1.84
CA ASP A 754 -18.48 -18.83 2.14
C ASP A 754 -18.88 -20.14 1.48
N LEU A 755 -17.93 -20.86 0.87
CA LEU A 755 -18.20 -22.12 0.18
C LEU A 755 -18.86 -23.17 1.09
N VAL A 756 -18.43 -23.26 2.36
CA VAL A 756 -18.88 -24.32 3.28
C VAL A 756 -20.24 -23.95 3.86
N PHE A 757 -20.38 -22.69 4.30
CA PHE A 757 -21.52 -22.29 5.12
C PHE A 757 -22.67 -21.65 4.33
N LYS A 758 -22.47 -21.23 3.07
CA LYS A 758 -23.53 -20.63 2.25
C LYS A 758 -24.73 -21.54 2.06
N ALA A 759 -24.52 -22.85 1.98
CA ALA A 759 -25.60 -23.84 1.85
C ALA A 759 -26.58 -23.85 3.04
N ALA A 760 -26.17 -23.35 4.21
CA ALA A 760 -27.05 -23.22 5.38
C ALA A 760 -28.00 -22.00 5.29
N LEU A 761 -27.77 -21.10 4.33
CA LEU A 761 -28.61 -19.92 4.14
C LEU A 761 -29.75 -20.18 3.15
N PRO A 762 -30.91 -19.55 3.38
CA PRO A 762 -32.06 -19.72 2.50
C PRO A 762 -31.78 -19.10 1.11
N PRO A 763 -32.14 -19.78 0.01
CA PRO A 763 -31.88 -19.30 -1.34
C PRO A 763 -32.73 -18.08 -1.70
N LYS A 764 -32.20 -17.21 -2.54
CA LYS A 764 -32.95 -16.11 -3.19
C LYS A 764 -33.63 -16.64 -4.45
N TYR A 765 -34.81 -16.11 -4.79
CA TYR A 765 -35.53 -16.49 -6.01
C TYR A 765 -35.76 -15.29 -6.93
N ASP A 766 -35.81 -15.55 -8.24
CA ASP A 766 -36.11 -14.53 -9.25
C ASP A 766 -37.62 -14.46 -9.46
N ILE A 767 -38.25 -13.50 -8.81
CA ILE A 767 -39.70 -13.26 -8.88
C ILE A 767 -40.16 -12.96 -10.32
N LEU A 768 -39.27 -12.41 -11.16
CA LEU A 768 -39.56 -12.01 -12.53
C LEU A 768 -39.22 -13.08 -13.57
N GLY A 769 -38.49 -14.13 -13.19
CA GLY A 769 -37.98 -15.14 -14.13
C GLY A 769 -39.07 -15.81 -14.98
N LYS A 770 -38.76 -16.23 -16.21
CA LYS A 770 -39.69 -17.01 -17.03
C LYS A 770 -39.93 -18.41 -16.46
N ASP A 771 -38.89 -19.01 -15.87
CA ASP A 771 -39.00 -20.31 -15.20
C ASP A 771 -39.79 -20.18 -13.89
N ARG A 772 -40.97 -20.81 -13.84
CA ARG A 772 -41.88 -20.86 -12.69
C ARG A 772 -41.77 -22.14 -11.86
N SER A 773 -40.75 -22.97 -12.11
CA SER A 773 -40.49 -24.20 -11.34
C SER A 773 -39.99 -23.96 -9.92
N GLY A 774 -39.73 -22.70 -9.52
CA GLY A 774 -39.26 -22.36 -8.19
C GLY A 774 -37.81 -22.76 -7.95
N LYS A 775 -36.97 -22.74 -8.99
CA LYS A 775 -35.53 -22.95 -8.84
C LYS A 775 -34.86 -21.72 -8.20
N PRO A 776 -33.85 -21.91 -7.33
CA PRO A 776 -33.06 -20.81 -6.79
C PRO A 776 -32.46 -19.93 -7.88
N TYR A 777 -32.43 -18.62 -7.64
CA TYR A 777 -31.87 -17.65 -8.56
C TYR A 777 -30.36 -17.82 -8.68
N VAL A 778 -29.88 -18.01 -9.91
CA VAL A 778 -28.47 -18.05 -10.26
C VAL A 778 -28.16 -16.80 -11.07
N ALA A 779 -27.19 -16.01 -10.62
CA ALA A 779 -26.72 -14.86 -11.39
C ALA A 779 -25.97 -15.33 -12.64
N SER A 780 -26.14 -14.62 -13.76
CA SER A 780 -25.42 -14.92 -15.00
C SER A 780 -23.89 -14.84 -14.80
N PRO A 781 -23.10 -15.77 -15.36
CA PRO A 781 -23.52 -16.88 -16.24
C PRO A 781 -24.03 -18.13 -15.49
N VAL A 782 -25.11 -18.72 -16.01
CA VAL A 782 -25.71 -19.95 -15.45
C VAL A 782 -24.84 -21.19 -15.74
N ASN A 783 -24.11 -21.19 -16.86
CA ASN A 783 -23.27 -22.30 -17.29
C ASN A 783 -22.06 -22.53 -16.35
N PRO A 784 -21.90 -23.73 -15.74
CA PRO A 784 -20.81 -24.03 -14.82
C PRO A 784 -19.40 -23.88 -15.40
N PHE A 785 -19.20 -24.23 -16.68
CA PHE A 785 -17.91 -24.08 -17.35
C PHE A 785 -17.56 -22.60 -17.55
N LEU A 786 -18.51 -21.77 -17.97
CA LEU A 786 -18.29 -20.32 -18.08
C LEU A 786 -18.01 -19.69 -16.71
N ARG A 787 -18.65 -20.17 -15.63
CA ARG A 787 -18.30 -19.74 -14.26
C ARG A 787 -16.87 -20.12 -13.88
N ALA A 788 -16.45 -21.35 -14.17
CA ALA A 788 -15.09 -21.80 -13.91
C ALA A 788 -14.04 -21.03 -14.74
N LEU A 789 -14.36 -20.70 -16.00
CA LEU A 789 -13.52 -19.84 -16.83
C LEU A 789 -13.43 -18.43 -16.23
N ASN A 790 -14.57 -17.84 -15.85
CA ASN A 790 -14.65 -16.51 -15.23
C ASN A 790 -13.97 -16.41 -13.85
N PHE A 791 -13.80 -17.54 -13.16
CA PHE A 791 -13.12 -17.62 -11.87
C PHE A 791 -11.61 -17.34 -11.97
N ILE A 792 -10.98 -17.73 -13.09
CA ILE A 792 -9.54 -17.52 -13.34
C ILE A 792 -9.32 -16.36 -14.30
N SER A 793 -10.22 -16.20 -15.28
CA SER A 793 -10.03 -15.25 -16.38
C SER A 793 -10.17 -13.80 -15.89
N PRO A 794 -9.20 -12.93 -16.26
CA PRO A 794 -9.34 -11.48 -16.05
C PRO A 794 -10.43 -10.89 -16.97
N VAL A 795 -10.77 -11.58 -18.07
CA VAL A 795 -11.87 -11.21 -18.97
C VAL A 795 -13.09 -12.06 -18.62
N THR A 796 -14.08 -11.42 -17.99
CA THR A 796 -15.31 -12.09 -17.59
C THR A 796 -16.33 -12.02 -18.71
N ILE A 797 -16.85 -13.17 -19.13
CA ILE A 797 -17.86 -13.28 -20.19
C ILE A 797 -19.22 -13.61 -19.57
N GLY A 798 -20.25 -12.86 -19.96
CA GLY A 798 -21.63 -13.06 -19.53
C GLY A 798 -22.58 -13.11 -20.72
N TYR A 799 -23.77 -13.64 -20.50
CA TYR A 799 -24.86 -13.57 -21.47
C TYR A 799 -26.12 -13.07 -20.77
N THR A 800 -26.94 -12.31 -21.48
CA THR A 800 -28.29 -11.96 -21.03
C THR A 800 -29.31 -12.80 -21.80
N GLU A 801 -30.39 -13.19 -21.13
CA GLU A 801 -31.49 -13.95 -21.73
C GLU A 801 -32.48 -13.06 -22.51
N GLY A 802 -32.40 -11.72 -22.37
CA GLY A 802 -33.32 -10.77 -23.03
C GLY A 802 -34.79 -10.99 -22.64
N ASP A 803 -35.16 -10.66 -21.40
CA ASP A 803 -36.54 -10.83 -20.92
C ASP A 803 -37.35 -9.53 -21.07
N PRO A 804 -38.39 -9.51 -21.92
CA PRO A 804 -39.14 -8.27 -22.22
C PRO A 804 -39.81 -7.66 -21.00
N VAL A 805 -40.21 -8.46 -20.00
CA VAL A 805 -40.83 -7.94 -18.77
C VAL A 805 -39.78 -7.25 -17.91
N LYS A 806 -38.59 -7.85 -17.76
CA LYS A 806 -37.51 -7.27 -16.98
C LYS A 806 -36.96 -6.01 -17.64
N GLU A 807 -36.88 -6.00 -18.97
CA GLU A 807 -36.46 -4.84 -19.76
C GLU A 807 -37.48 -3.71 -19.61
N ALA A 808 -38.77 -3.99 -19.77
CA ALA A 808 -39.84 -3.01 -19.57
C ALA A 808 -39.87 -2.43 -18.14
N LEU A 809 -39.69 -3.27 -17.12
CA LEU A 809 -39.60 -2.84 -15.72
C LEU A 809 -38.36 -1.96 -15.46
N PHE A 810 -37.23 -2.29 -16.08
CA PHE A 810 -36.01 -1.50 -16.04
C PHE A 810 -36.18 -0.14 -16.72
N GLU A 811 -36.82 -0.14 -17.88
CA GLU A 811 -37.10 1.06 -18.66
C GLU A 811 -37.99 2.09 -17.93
N ILE A 812 -38.92 1.64 -17.09
CA ILE A 812 -39.78 2.51 -16.29
C ILE A 812 -39.22 2.79 -14.88
N GLY A 813 -38.07 2.20 -14.52
CA GLY A 813 -37.46 2.35 -13.20
C GLY A 813 -38.30 1.79 -12.04
N TYR A 814 -38.90 0.61 -12.20
CA TYR A 814 -39.83 0.06 -11.20
C TYR A 814 -39.15 -0.37 -9.88
N ASN A 815 -39.78 -0.08 -8.74
CA ASN A 815 -39.22 -0.41 -7.43
C ASN A 815 -39.63 -1.81 -6.91
N ILE A 816 -38.78 -2.82 -7.09
CA ILE A 816 -38.98 -4.19 -6.57
C ILE A 816 -38.63 -4.32 -5.06
N PRO A 817 -37.51 -3.78 -4.54
CA PRO A 817 -37.02 -4.15 -3.20
C PRO A 817 -37.90 -3.78 -1.99
N GLN A 818 -38.73 -2.73 -2.10
CA GLN A 818 -39.61 -2.32 -1.01
C GLN A 818 -40.73 -3.35 -0.75
N GLU A 819 -41.15 -4.09 -1.78
CA GLU A 819 -42.29 -5.01 -1.68
C GLU A 819 -41.98 -6.33 -0.98
N ILE A 820 -40.72 -6.73 -0.87
CA ILE A 820 -40.32 -8.05 -0.32
C ILE A 820 -39.70 -7.98 1.08
N SER A 821 -39.43 -6.78 1.60
CA SER A 821 -38.69 -6.61 2.85
C SER A 821 -39.58 -6.54 4.09
N TYR A 822 -40.85 -6.15 3.91
CA TYR A 822 -41.81 -5.93 4.98
C TYR A 822 -43.20 -6.44 4.59
N PHE A 823 -43.96 -6.88 5.59
CA PHE A 823 -45.39 -7.13 5.47
C PHE A 823 -46.13 -6.35 6.56
N GLU A 824 -47.01 -5.42 6.18
CA GLU A 824 -47.72 -4.55 7.13
C GLU A 824 -46.79 -3.80 8.12
N GLY A 825 -45.56 -3.53 7.68
CA GLY A 825 -44.49 -2.92 8.48
C GLY A 825 -43.72 -3.89 9.39
N GLU A 826 -44.11 -5.16 9.46
CA GLU A 826 -43.35 -6.21 10.16
C GLU A 826 -42.16 -6.67 9.29
N PRO A 827 -40.92 -6.64 9.81
CA PRO A 827 -39.76 -7.12 9.07
C PRO A 827 -39.75 -8.65 8.97
N LEU A 828 -39.55 -9.14 7.75
CA LEU A 828 -39.42 -10.58 7.47
C LEU A 828 -37.98 -11.05 7.72
N THR A 829 -37.84 -12.26 8.27
CA THR A 829 -36.57 -12.98 8.44
C THR A 829 -36.02 -13.47 7.09
N SER A 830 -34.77 -13.94 7.04
CA SER A 830 -34.14 -14.38 5.78
C SER A 830 -34.87 -15.56 5.14
N ARG A 831 -35.36 -16.48 5.98
CA ARG A 831 -36.15 -17.63 5.56
C ARG A 831 -37.54 -17.21 5.06
N GLU A 832 -38.23 -16.33 5.79
CA GLU A 832 -39.54 -15.83 5.37
C GLU A 832 -39.45 -15.03 4.07
N LYS A 833 -38.40 -14.23 3.86
CA LYS A 833 -38.16 -13.54 2.58
C LYS A 833 -37.95 -14.52 1.44
N SER A 834 -37.13 -15.55 1.65
CA SER A 834 -36.89 -16.61 0.68
C SER A 834 -38.18 -17.34 0.30
N GLU A 835 -39.01 -17.70 1.27
CA GLU A 835 -40.30 -18.35 1.05
C GLU A 835 -41.28 -17.43 0.31
N LEU A 836 -41.37 -16.15 0.70
CA LEU A 836 -42.18 -15.15 -0.01
C LEU A 836 -41.77 -15.04 -1.48
N GLN A 837 -40.47 -14.90 -1.74
CA GLN A 837 -39.94 -14.83 -3.10
C GLN A 837 -40.21 -16.12 -3.88
N ARG A 838 -40.11 -17.30 -3.24
CA ARG A 838 -40.42 -18.59 -3.88
C ARG A 838 -41.88 -18.67 -4.32
N TYR A 839 -42.81 -18.27 -3.45
CA TYR A 839 -44.24 -18.24 -3.78
C TYR A 839 -44.54 -17.26 -4.91
N MET A 840 -43.99 -16.05 -4.86
CA MET A 840 -44.13 -15.08 -5.95
C MET A 840 -43.47 -15.54 -7.26
N ALA A 841 -42.33 -16.24 -7.18
CA ALA A 841 -41.62 -16.78 -8.34
C ALA A 841 -42.34 -17.97 -8.97
N THR A 842 -43.14 -18.73 -8.22
CA THR A 842 -43.90 -19.90 -8.73
C THR A 842 -45.29 -19.52 -9.24
N ASP A 843 -45.78 -18.30 -8.97
CA ASP A 843 -47.07 -17.82 -9.43
C ASP A 843 -47.06 -17.56 -10.95
N THR A 844 -47.74 -18.43 -11.71
CA THR A 844 -47.85 -18.35 -13.17
C THR A 844 -48.76 -17.22 -13.63
N GLN A 845 -49.81 -16.90 -12.86
CA GLN A 845 -50.75 -15.82 -13.18
C GLN A 845 -50.05 -14.47 -13.13
N PHE A 846 -49.18 -14.28 -12.15
CA PHE A 846 -48.40 -13.06 -12.00
C PHE A 846 -47.51 -12.79 -13.22
N ARG A 847 -46.79 -13.80 -13.71
CA ARG A 847 -45.96 -13.65 -14.92
C ARG A 847 -46.78 -13.34 -16.15
N ALA A 848 -47.84 -14.10 -16.38
CA ALA A 848 -48.71 -13.91 -17.54
C ALA A 848 -49.33 -12.51 -17.56
N ALA A 849 -49.78 -12.01 -16.41
CA ALA A 849 -50.31 -10.66 -16.28
C ALA A 849 -49.27 -9.59 -16.61
N LEU A 850 -48.03 -9.73 -16.13
CA LEU A 850 -46.94 -8.81 -16.49
C LEU A 850 -46.67 -8.81 -17.99
N GLU A 851 -46.56 -9.99 -18.62
CA GLU A 851 -46.34 -10.13 -20.07
C GLU A 851 -47.47 -9.48 -20.88
N GLN A 852 -48.72 -9.65 -20.46
CA GLN A 852 -49.88 -9.03 -21.10
C GLN A 852 -49.84 -7.50 -21.00
N ILE A 853 -49.42 -6.95 -19.86
CA ILE A 853 -49.31 -5.50 -19.68
C ILE A 853 -48.21 -4.92 -20.57
N VAL A 854 -46.99 -5.50 -20.55
CA VAL A 854 -45.84 -4.94 -21.28
C VAL A 854 -45.93 -5.15 -22.80
N SER A 855 -46.69 -6.15 -23.26
CA SER A 855 -46.96 -6.37 -24.68
C SER A 855 -48.09 -5.48 -25.23
N ASN A 856 -48.82 -4.77 -24.38
CA ASN A 856 -49.93 -3.90 -24.79
C ASN A 856 -49.39 -2.65 -25.55
N PRO A 857 -49.78 -2.41 -26.81
CA PRO A 857 -49.33 -1.25 -27.58
C PRO A 857 -49.66 0.10 -26.92
N GLN A 858 -50.78 0.20 -26.21
CA GLN A 858 -51.17 1.42 -25.50
C GLN A 858 -50.22 1.70 -24.33
N TRP A 859 -49.83 0.67 -23.59
CA TRP A 859 -48.86 0.77 -22.50
C TRP A 859 -47.49 1.22 -23.03
N GLN A 860 -47.02 0.59 -24.12
CA GLN A 860 -45.75 0.96 -24.76
C GLN A 860 -45.76 2.41 -25.27
N LYS A 861 -46.89 2.86 -25.85
CA LYS A 861 -47.06 4.25 -26.26
C LYS A 861 -46.99 5.22 -25.09
N GLN A 862 -47.68 4.93 -23.98
CA GLN A 862 -47.62 5.76 -22.77
C GLN A 862 -46.21 5.88 -22.20
N VAL A 863 -45.46 4.78 -22.15
CA VAL A 863 -44.06 4.78 -21.70
C VAL A 863 -43.17 5.60 -22.66
N LYS A 864 -43.38 5.46 -23.97
CA LYS A 864 -42.64 6.22 -24.99
C LYS A 864 -42.93 7.72 -24.89
N ASP A 865 -44.20 8.11 -24.77
CA ASP A 865 -44.64 9.50 -24.63
C ASP A 865 -44.06 10.12 -23.34
N TYR A 866 -44.04 9.36 -22.25
CA TYR A 866 -43.41 9.76 -20.99
C TYR A 866 -41.90 10.02 -21.13
N LYS A 867 -41.18 9.12 -21.82
CA LYS A 867 -39.74 9.28 -22.10
C LYS A 867 -39.45 10.47 -23.03
N ALA A 868 -40.28 10.65 -24.06
CA ALA A 868 -40.13 11.73 -25.03
C ALA A 868 -40.37 13.12 -24.41
N ALA A 869 -41.17 13.21 -23.34
CA ALA A 869 -41.38 14.44 -22.61
C ALA A 869 -40.14 14.91 -21.81
N GLY A 870 -39.04 14.14 -21.78
CA GLY A 870 -37.81 14.48 -21.05
C GLY A 870 -37.97 14.46 -19.53
N ILE A 871 -39.10 13.96 -19.02
CA ILE A 871 -39.45 13.92 -17.60
C ILE A 871 -38.81 12.69 -16.97
N LEU A 872 -37.48 12.68 -16.88
CA LEU A 872 -36.71 11.60 -16.26
C LEU A 872 -36.16 12.00 -14.88
N ASN A 873 -36.72 13.05 -14.27
CA ASN A 873 -36.46 13.38 -12.88
C ASN A 873 -37.36 12.55 -11.95
N ARG A 874 -36.77 11.46 -11.45
CA ARG A 874 -37.32 10.58 -10.42
C ARG A 874 -37.80 11.32 -9.16
N ASP A 875 -37.26 12.52 -8.91
CA ASP A 875 -37.53 13.29 -7.70
C ASP A 875 -38.52 14.44 -7.88
N ASN A 876 -38.82 14.89 -9.11
CA ASN A 876 -39.70 16.05 -9.35
C ASN A 876 -41.01 15.75 -10.11
N TYR A 877 -41.16 14.56 -10.70
CA TYR A 877 -42.45 14.04 -11.13
C TYR A 877 -42.62 12.60 -10.64
N LYS A 878 -43.76 12.33 -10.01
CA LYS A 878 -44.09 11.03 -9.43
C LYS A 878 -44.32 9.99 -10.54
N VAL A 879 -43.26 9.36 -11.06
CA VAL A 879 -43.35 8.19 -11.98
C VAL A 879 -44.31 7.15 -11.43
N ASN A 880 -44.27 6.96 -10.11
CA ASN A 880 -45.17 6.07 -9.38
C ASN A 880 -46.66 6.47 -9.46
N ALA A 881 -47.01 7.71 -9.79
CA ALA A 881 -48.39 8.15 -9.98
C ALA A 881 -48.91 7.96 -11.41
N THR A 882 -48.07 7.53 -12.35
CA THR A 882 -48.49 7.29 -13.74
C THR A 882 -49.38 6.05 -13.87
N PRO A 883 -50.35 6.03 -14.80
CA PRO A 883 -51.22 4.87 -15.00
C PRO A 883 -50.46 3.58 -15.34
N PHE A 884 -49.44 3.68 -16.20
CA PHE A 884 -48.65 2.52 -16.62
C PHE A 884 -47.86 1.89 -15.46
N TYR A 885 -47.41 2.70 -14.48
CA TYR A 885 -46.71 2.22 -13.29
C TYR A 885 -47.67 1.56 -12.30
N GLN A 886 -48.86 2.16 -12.09
CA GLN A 886 -49.87 1.61 -11.19
C GLN A 886 -50.39 0.25 -11.64
N GLN A 887 -50.60 0.04 -12.95
CA GLN A 887 -51.01 -1.25 -13.51
C GLN A 887 -50.05 -2.39 -13.12
N ILE A 888 -48.74 -2.14 -13.20
CA ILE A 888 -47.73 -3.12 -12.76
C ILE A 888 -47.77 -3.31 -11.24
N ARG A 889 -47.88 -2.20 -10.49
CA ARG A 889 -47.91 -2.22 -9.02
C ARG A 889 -49.07 -3.05 -8.47
N GLU A 890 -50.25 -2.96 -9.08
CA GLU A 890 -51.41 -3.77 -8.71
C GLU A 890 -51.12 -5.26 -8.80
N GLN A 891 -50.39 -5.71 -9.82
CA GLN A 891 -50.00 -7.11 -9.96
C GLN A 891 -49.04 -7.56 -8.85
N PHE A 892 -48.09 -6.70 -8.47
CA PHE A 892 -47.17 -6.98 -7.36
C PHE A 892 -47.89 -7.06 -6.00
N ILE A 893 -48.86 -6.18 -5.76
CA ILE A 893 -49.69 -6.21 -4.55
C ILE A 893 -50.51 -7.51 -4.50
N ALA A 894 -51.14 -7.87 -5.62
CA ALA A 894 -51.98 -9.06 -5.71
C ALA A 894 -51.19 -10.35 -5.48
N VAL A 895 -50.03 -10.53 -6.13
CA VAL A 895 -49.19 -11.73 -5.94
C VAL A 895 -48.64 -11.81 -4.52
N LYS A 896 -48.23 -10.67 -3.95
CA LYS A 896 -47.74 -10.61 -2.56
C LYS A 896 -48.83 -11.01 -1.57
N ALA A 897 -50.07 -10.55 -1.77
CA ALA A 897 -51.19 -10.93 -0.92
C ALA A 897 -51.48 -12.44 -0.97
N ARG A 898 -51.49 -13.03 -2.18
CA ARG A 898 -51.65 -14.50 -2.34
C ARG A 898 -50.54 -15.28 -1.65
N ALA A 899 -49.28 -14.89 -1.88
CA ALA A 899 -48.11 -15.53 -1.28
C ALA A 899 -48.13 -15.42 0.26
N MET A 900 -48.46 -14.25 0.80
CA MET A 900 -48.55 -14.04 2.25
C MET A 900 -49.71 -14.82 2.88
N SER A 901 -50.83 -15.00 2.18
CA SER A 901 -51.92 -15.85 2.65
C SER A 901 -51.47 -17.30 2.86
N GLN A 902 -50.64 -17.83 1.97
CA GLN A 902 -50.06 -19.17 2.11
C GLN A 902 -49.05 -19.22 3.26
N MET A 903 -48.15 -18.25 3.33
CA MET A 903 -47.14 -18.18 4.40
C MET A 903 -47.75 -18.05 5.81
N LEU A 904 -48.81 -17.27 5.98
CA LEU A 904 -49.47 -17.10 7.28
C LEU A 904 -50.25 -18.35 7.70
N ALA A 905 -50.66 -19.20 6.75
CA ALA A 905 -51.28 -20.49 7.04
C ALA A 905 -50.23 -21.52 7.52
N GLU A 906 -49.02 -21.47 6.95
CA GLU A 906 -47.95 -22.44 7.22
C GLU A 906 -47.01 -22.05 8.37
N ASN A 907 -46.85 -20.74 8.65
CA ASN A 907 -45.91 -20.22 9.64
C ASN A 907 -46.64 -19.52 10.80
N GLU A 908 -46.89 -20.27 11.87
CA GLU A 908 -47.56 -19.79 13.07
C GLU A 908 -46.82 -18.62 13.75
N LYS A 909 -45.47 -18.65 13.77
CA LYS A 909 -44.67 -17.57 14.39
C LYS A 909 -44.83 -16.25 13.64
N LEU A 910 -44.83 -16.29 12.31
CA LEU A 910 -45.06 -15.10 11.49
C LEU A 910 -46.48 -14.58 11.69
N ARG A 911 -47.48 -15.47 11.68
CA ARG A 911 -48.88 -15.13 11.93
C ARG A 911 -49.07 -14.41 13.26
N SER A 912 -48.52 -14.94 14.34
CA SER A 912 -48.61 -14.32 15.66
C SER A 912 -47.96 -12.93 15.71
N ARG A 913 -46.82 -12.72 15.03
CA ARG A 913 -46.17 -11.38 14.95
C ARG A 913 -47.02 -10.37 14.20
N VAL A 914 -47.59 -10.77 13.07
CA VAL A 914 -48.47 -9.93 12.24
C VAL A 914 -49.76 -9.60 12.99
N GLU A 915 -50.41 -10.59 13.60
CA GLU A 915 -51.64 -10.38 14.39
C GLU A 915 -51.40 -9.46 15.59
N LEU A 916 -50.30 -9.64 16.33
CA LEU A 916 -49.91 -8.75 17.42
C LEU A 916 -49.73 -7.31 16.93
N ARG A 917 -49.12 -7.14 15.75
CA ARG A 917 -48.94 -5.81 15.15
C ARG A 917 -50.27 -5.21 14.70
N ARG A 918 -51.14 -5.97 14.05
CA ARG A 918 -52.50 -5.56 13.70
C ARG A 918 -53.28 -5.13 14.93
N ALA A 919 -53.19 -5.88 16.03
CA ALA A 919 -53.80 -5.53 17.30
C ALA A 919 -53.25 -4.21 17.87
N ARG A 920 -51.92 -4.00 17.82
CA ARG A 920 -51.30 -2.73 18.25
C ARG A 920 -51.70 -1.55 17.36
N LEU A 921 -51.75 -1.73 16.04
CA LEU A 921 -52.19 -0.70 15.09
C LEU A 921 -53.66 -0.36 15.29
N ALA A 922 -54.51 -1.38 15.48
CA ALA A 922 -55.90 -1.19 15.85
C ALA A 922 -56.02 -0.38 17.14
N GLN A 923 -55.29 -0.75 18.20
CA GLN A 923 -55.26 -0.01 19.47
C GLN A 923 -54.75 1.44 19.34
N THR A 924 -53.75 1.70 18.49
CA THR A 924 -53.25 3.06 18.25
C THR A 924 -54.23 3.89 17.41
N SER A 925 -54.92 3.27 16.45
CA SER A 925 -55.97 3.91 15.66
C SER A 925 -57.28 4.12 16.43
N SER A 926 -57.55 3.29 17.45
CA SER A 926 -58.83 3.26 18.17
C SER A 926 -58.84 4.05 19.49
N GLY A 927 -57.73 4.58 20.01
CA GLY A 927 -57.84 5.35 21.25
C GLY A 927 -56.62 5.75 22.07
N TYR A 928 -55.53 6.29 21.50
CA TYR A 928 -54.47 6.90 22.33
C TYR A 928 -53.87 8.23 21.82
N TYR A 929 -54.33 8.80 20.70
CA TYR A 929 -53.90 10.14 20.30
C TYR A 929 -54.50 11.25 21.19
N ASN A 930 -55.73 11.06 21.69
CA ASN A 930 -56.35 12.02 22.61
C ASN A 930 -55.67 12.03 23.98
N LYS A 931 -55.19 10.88 24.46
CA LYS A 931 -54.52 10.77 25.76
C LYS A 931 -53.11 11.36 25.74
N ILE A 932 -52.38 11.27 24.62
CA ILE A 932 -51.08 11.93 24.44
C ILE A 932 -51.24 13.46 24.32
N ASN A 933 -52.30 13.94 23.66
CA ASN A 933 -52.61 15.37 23.62
C ASN A 933 -53.14 15.91 24.97
N GLU A 934 -53.84 15.10 25.77
CA GLU A 934 -54.19 15.41 27.16
C GLU A 934 -52.94 15.43 28.07
N LEU A 935 -52.05 14.45 27.95
CA LEU A 935 -50.81 14.40 28.73
C LEU A 935 -49.89 15.59 28.39
N LYS A 936 -49.82 15.99 27.12
CA LYS A 936 -49.15 17.24 26.70
C LYS A 936 -49.81 18.51 27.25
N LYS A 937 -51.14 18.54 27.43
CA LYS A 937 -51.83 19.64 28.13
C LYS A 937 -51.51 19.67 29.64
N HIS A 938 -51.13 18.53 30.22
CA HIS A 938 -50.72 18.39 31.62
C HIS A 938 -49.20 18.36 31.83
N GLY A 939 -48.40 18.62 30.79
CA GLY A 939 -46.94 18.76 30.89
C GLY A 939 -46.15 17.47 31.12
N ILE A 940 -46.71 16.31 30.75
CA ILE A 940 -46.00 15.01 30.76
C ILE A 940 -45.51 14.65 29.37
#